data_AF-A0A5C8AZJ1-F1
#
_entry.id   AF-A0A5C8AZJ1-F1
#
_cell.length_a   1.000
_cell.length_b   1.000
_cell.length_c   1.000
_cell.angle_alpha   90.00
_cell.angle_beta   90.00
_cell.angle_gamma   90.00
#
_symmetry.space_group_name_H-M   'P 1'
#
loop_
_entity.id
_entity.type
_entity.pdbx_description
1 polymer ?
#
loop_
_entity_poly.entity_id
_entity_poly.type
_entity_poly.pdbx_seq_one_letter_code
_entity_poly.pdbx_strand_id
1 'polypeptide(L)'
;MMLPTKSQLRIPQLASLLSIIALLCACGGQANNRQDQSTHPPAPAPTSNAIVSFDKPRDAYNILADSGGFKVVDKSTSQSTGVSLAVNAIQFKDVRINVRAATQSQQLSMNNLNQLTELYIAFFNRVPDADGLVYWIDQRAKGQSLESIANNFYSAAVLYSAQTDYSASMSNADFVRIIYKNVLGRTGPTAPTDTEVNYWASQLDQGSITRGGLAISMLTSAHTFEGDASYGWVPQLLNNKITVGNYFALQQGLNYLSNEDSISKGMAIAAAVTPTDTSAALALIGVSDTNFTLFNAAPNKVSIIKLATLPNPTGIKFGFWETFSKQDVALSTMGKRPTSRVGFDNWASIETSKGVYDFRAFGASGSMENYRRVHNYGESIYAAINVSFSAQITPSKQTIPQFYNGRITDPETRLAAKNFVYAYVQHMLKALGNLTLTIDYEIMSNYRLSAAGSESRANEWADWYVEAAAVARKAAADIGMGDKLKLQPIVNSNPLDPTNPISKGRDYNNWLVRVVAASDSLALDTYHSDPSLPNTDPQRTFDIIRFWIDNFSAGKDVIVTENGFNTVTEVIPSITRADRDWKTTGTDTDQATYYKLLFDKLAEANKSDGIFHNQLKSFNLWSIIDNPAKAANDEDRYFGLVRLDGTEKPAAAVVRDALRRYENDAFTRPWNYVGLGNDVTQNFSDTTTIPASLSYSAGDQFELLRYSENMLPNAKQYLFNVSLNTTASLILCVNGTQWLYQEGKSTYGVDVSKYMKANAANTIDVYVTNSFFPSNVIVKAIQLKKI
;
A
#
# COMPACT_ATOMS: atom_id res chain seq x y z
N MET A 1 -22.34 2.97 -63.70
CA MET A 1 -23.79 2.88 -63.42
C MET A 1 -24.01 3.35 -62.00
N MET A 2 -24.33 4.63 -61.84
CA MET A 2 -25.69 5.18 -61.64
C MET A 2 -26.15 5.09 -60.18
N LEU A 3 -26.13 6.25 -59.52
CA LEU A 3 -27.06 6.61 -58.44
C LEU A 3 -28.50 6.37 -58.88
N PRO A 4 -29.42 6.12 -57.93
CA PRO A 4 -30.53 7.06 -57.73
C PRO A 4 -31.00 7.10 -56.24
N THR A 5 -31.83 8.00 -55.70
CA THR A 5 -32.34 9.36 -55.94
C THR A 5 -33.17 9.75 -54.71
N LYS A 6 -33.29 11.05 -54.43
CA LYS A 6 -34.22 11.67 -53.46
C LYS A 6 -35.68 11.68 -53.96
N SER A 7 -36.66 11.71 -53.04
CA SER A 7 -37.97 12.42 -53.15
C SER A 7 -38.59 12.55 -51.73
N GLN A 8 -38.54 13.70 -51.04
CA GLN A 8 -39.40 14.91 -51.11
C GLN A 8 -40.88 14.73 -50.76
N LEU A 9 -41.40 15.71 -49.96
CA LEU A 9 -42.80 16.22 -49.75
C LEU A 9 -43.17 16.20 -48.24
N ARG A 10 -43.64 17.24 -47.53
CA ARG A 10 -43.95 18.68 -47.72
C ARG A 10 -43.98 19.37 -46.33
N ILE A 11 -43.68 20.67 -46.27
CA ILE A 11 -44.00 21.58 -45.14
C ILE A 11 -45.16 22.51 -45.59
N PRO A 12 -46.07 22.91 -44.70
CA PRO A 12 -46.25 24.34 -44.39
C PRO A 12 -46.33 24.56 -42.86
N GLN A 13 -45.41 25.29 -42.22
CA GLN A 13 -45.42 26.74 -41.96
C GLN A 13 -46.69 27.28 -41.27
N LEU A 14 -46.54 27.69 -40.00
CA LEU A 14 -46.98 28.97 -39.40
C LEU A 14 -46.48 28.99 -37.94
N ALA A 15 -45.33 29.65 -37.69
CA ALA A 15 -45.25 30.95 -37.00
C ALA A 15 -45.12 30.75 -35.47
N SER A 16 -44.15 31.30 -34.72
CA SER A 16 -43.37 32.52 -34.90
C SER A 16 -42.22 32.58 -33.87
N LEU A 17 -41.17 33.35 -34.19
CA LEU A 17 -40.13 33.99 -33.34
C LEU A 17 -39.17 33.10 -32.50
N LEU A 18 -37.88 33.03 -32.85
CA LEU A 18 -36.76 33.97 -32.56
C LEU A 18 -36.37 34.09 -31.07
N SER A 19 -35.21 33.49 -30.77
CA SER A 19 -34.02 34.13 -30.19
C SER A 19 -33.91 34.44 -28.67
N ILE A 20 -32.85 33.83 -28.10
CA ILE A 20 -31.88 34.36 -27.11
C ILE A 20 -32.16 34.13 -25.61
N ILE A 21 -31.29 33.28 -25.02
CA ILE A 21 -30.55 33.36 -23.74
C ILE A 21 -31.16 34.23 -22.63
N ALA A 22 -31.49 33.62 -21.47
CA ALA A 22 -30.94 33.99 -20.15
C ALA A 22 -31.52 33.16 -18.98
N LEU A 23 -30.60 32.82 -18.07
CA LEU A 23 -30.65 32.48 -16.64
C LEU A 23 -32.01 32.27 -15.90
N LEU A 24 -32.03 31.12 -15.19
CA LEU A 24 -32.35 30.87 -13.78
C LEU A 24 -33.57 31.55 -13.09
N CYS A 25 -34.35 30.65 -12.45
CA CYS A 25 -35.20 30.78 -11.26
C CYS A 25 -36.71 31.08 -11.42
N ALA A 26 -37.48 30.12 -10.87
CA ALA A 26 -38.68 30.28 -10.04
C ALA A 26 -40.05 29.81 -10.58
N CYS A 27 -40.72 29.07 -9.68
CA CYS A 27 -42.16 28.91 -9.45
C CYS A 27 -42.95 27.79 -10.14
N GLY A 28 -43.45 26.89 -9.28
CA GLY A 28 -44.89 26.65 -9.17
C GLY A 28 -45.39 25.35 -9.78
N GLY A 29 -45.81 24.41 -8.95
CA GLY A 29 -46.22 23.06 -9.36
C GLY A 29 -47.72 22.85 -9.53
N GLN A 30 -48.09 21.63 -9.92
CA GLN A 30 -49.20 20.82 -9.39
C GLN A 30 -49.20 19.43 -10.06
N ALA A 31 -49.60 18.42 -9.29
CA ALA A 31 -49.31 17.00 -9.48
C ALA A 31 -50.29 16.25 -10.40
N ASN A 32 -49.80 15.18 -11.08
CA ASN A 32 -50.40 13.85 -11.05
C ASN A 32 -49.50 12.76 -11.70
N ASN A 33 -49.42 11.62 -11.03
CA ASN A 33 -48.44 10.52 -11.18
C ASN A 33 -48.52 9.71 -12.50
N ARG A 34 -47.34 9.35 -13.06
CA ARG A 34 -46.92 7.94 -13.39
C ARG A 34 -45.45 7.85 -13.88
N GLN A 35 -44.67 7.05 -13.13
CA GLN A 35 -43.42 6.30 -13.42
C GLN A 35 -42.39 6.90 -14.40
N ASP A 36 -41.29 7.45 -13.86
CA ASP A 36 -40.14 7.97 -14.63
C ASP A 36 -38.77 7.55 -14.02
N GLN A 37 -37.75 7.44 -14.89
CA GLN A 37 -36.37 7.03 -14.56
C GLN A 37 -35.66 8.05 -13.67
N SER A 38 -34.90 7.59 -12.66
CA SER A 38 -34.39 8.43 -11.57
C SER A 38 -33.25 9.38 -11.99
N THR A 39 -33.64 10.56 -12.45
CA THR A 39 -32.89 11.82 -12.42
C THR A 39 -33.02 12.43 -11.02
N HIS A 40 -31.99 12.40 -10.18
CA HIS A 40 -32.01 13.10 -8.89
C HIS A 40 -31.21 14.43 -8.95
N PRO A 41 -31.84 15.56 -8.60
CA PRO A 41 -31.24 16.90 -8.56
C PRO A 41 -30.42 17.15 -7.27
N PRO A 42 -29.62 18.24 -7.19
CA PRO A 42 -29.22 18.82 -5.92
C PRO A 42 -30.46 19.23 -5.12
N ALA A 43 -30.36 19.15 -3.79
CA ALA A 43 -31.49 19.34 -2.89
C ALA A 43 -32.19 20.72 -3.10
N PRO A 44 -33.52 20.79 -2.95
CA PRO A 44 -34.22 22.07 -2.89
C PRO A 44 -33.65 22.93 -1.75
N ALA A 45 -33.56 24.25 -1.97
CA ALA A 45 -33.51 25.18 -0.85
C ALA A 45 -34.70 24.85 0.08
N PRO A 46 -34.49 24.65 1.39
CA PRO A 46 -35.57 24.25 2.27
C PRO A 46 -36.69 25.28 2.18
N THR A 47 -37.87 24.84 1.72
CA THR A 47 -39.08 25.65 1.72
C THR A 47 -39.47 25.92 3.17
N SER A 48 -39.42 27.20 3.53
CA SER A 48 -40.13 27.85 4.64
C SER A 48 -40.07 27.13 5.99
N ASN A 49 -38.95 27.29 6.69
CA ASN A 49 -38.96 27.60 8.12
C ASN A 49 -37.80 28.58 8.43
N ALA A 50 -38.23 29.79 8.83
CA ALA A 50 -37.53 31.00 9.30
C ALA A 50 -36.05 31.22 8.90
N ILE A 51 -35.78 32.07 7.91
CA ILE A 51 -34.51 32.82 7.85
C ILE A 51 -34.70 34.08 8.70
N VAL A 52 -33.80 34.33 9.65
CA VAL A 52 -33.78 35.59 10.40
C VAL A 52 -32.77 36.53 9.74
N SER A 53 -33.19 37.76 9.44
CA SER A 53 -32.38 38.72 8.68
C SER A 53 -31.95 39.91 9.53
N PHE A 54 -30.72 40.38 9.29
CA PHE A 54 -30.10 41.55 9.91
C PHE A 54 -29.62 42.50 8.80
N ASP A 55 -29.71 43.81 9.05
CA ASP A 55 -29.53 44.87 8.04
C ASP A 55 -28.08 45.36 7.91
N LYS A 56 -27.17 44.97 8.82
CA LYS A 56 -25.73 45.26 8.76
C LYS A 56 -24.92 44.03 8.31
N PRO A 57 -23.65 44.21 7.91
CA PRO A 57 -22.74 43.09 7.64
C PRO A 57 -22.58 42.16 8.85
N ARG A 58 -22.26 40.88 8.62
CA ARG A 58 -22.07 39.87 9.69
C ARG A 58 -21.09 40.33 10.75
N ASP A 59 -20.02 41.02 10.37
CA ASP A 59 -19.00 41.45 11.32
C ASP A 59 -19.46 42.60 12.24
N ALA A 60 -20.60 43.22 11.98
CA ALA A 60 -21.21 44.20 12.89
C ALA A 60 -21.87 43.57 14.12
N TYR A 61 -21.90 42.23 14.21
CA TYR A 61 -22.57 41.49 15.28
C TYR A 61 -21.62 40.51 15.98
N ASN A 62 -21.84 40.29 17.27
CA ASN A 62 -21.36 39.11 18.01
C ASN A 62 -22.47 38.06 18.02
N ILE A 63 -22.12 36.79 17.80
CA ILE A 63 -23.09 35.69 17.86
C ILE A 63 -22.70 34.76 19.01
N LEU A 64 -23.60 34.62 19.98
CA LEU A 64 -23.44 33.72 21.12
C LEU A 64 -24.38 32.53 20.96
N ALA A 65 -23.84 31.31 20.92
CA ALA A 65 -24.64 30.10 20.93
C ALA A 65 -25.02 29.71 22.36
N ASP A 66 -26.27 29.29 22.58
CA ASP A 66 -26.73 28.67 23.83
C ASP A 66 -27.66 27.48 23.56
N SER A 67 -28.16 26.82 24.62
CA SER A 67 -29.01 25.62 24.48
C SER A 67 -30.34 25.88 23.77
N GLY A 68 -30.77 27.14 23.62
CA GLY A 68 -32.00 27.53 22.94
C GLY A 68 -31.81 28.02 21.50
N GLY A 69 -30.57 28.23 21.05
CA GLY A 69 -30.24 28.75 19.72
C GLY A 69 -29.08 29.73 19.73
N PHE A 70 -29.30 30.90 19.13
CA PHE A 70 -28.29 31.95 19.00
C PHE A 70 -28.81 33.27 19.56
N LYS A 71 -27.93 34.06 20.17
CA LYS A 71 -28.14 35.47 20.47
C LYS A 71 -27.25 36.29 19.56
N VAL A 72 -27.88 37.09 18.72
CA VAL A 72 -27.18 38.00 17.79
C VAL A 72 -27.19 39.40 18.41
N VAL A 73 -26.00 39.88 18.79
CA VAL A 73 -25.81 41.14 19.51
C VAL A 73 -25.17 42.16 18.59
N ASP A 74 -25.86 43.27 18.33
CA ASP A 74 -25.31 44.39 17.56
C ASP A 74 -24.18 45.06 18.34
N LYS A 75 -22.97 45.10 17.77
CA LYS A 75 -21.77 45.65 18.44
C LYS A 75 -21.89 47.16 18.72
N SER A 76 -22.70 47.88 17.94
CA SER A 76 -22.85 49.35 18.04
C SER A 76 -23.94 49.78 19.03
N THR A 77 -25.01 49.00 19.17
CA THR A 77 -26.16 49.36 20.03
C THR A 77 -26.30 48.47 21.27
N SER A 78 -25.54 47.36 21.34
CA SER A 78 -25.72 46.30 22.33
C SER A 78 -27.10 45.63 22.31
N GLN A 79 -27.92 45.88 21.29
CA GLN A 79 -29.22 45.25 21.14
C GLN A 79 -29.04 43.75 20.85
N SER A 80 -29.75 42.91 21.58
CA SER A 80 -29.70 41.45 21.44
C SER A 80 -30.99 40.90 20.84
N THR A 81 -30.87 40.10 19.79
CA THR A 81 -31.98 39.39 19.15
C THR A 81 -31.79 37.88 19.32
N GLY A 82 -32.77 37.21 19.92
CA GLY A 82 -32.79 35.75 20.04
C GLY A 82 -33.22 35.09 18.72
N VAL A 83 -32.49 34.06 18.32
CA VAL A 83 -32.73 33.24 17.12
C VAL A 83 -32.80 31.78 17.56
N SER A 84 -33.94 31.11 17.34
CA SER A 84 -34.11 29.72 17.79
C SER A 84 -33.39 28.71 16.88
N LEU A 85 -33.17 27.49 17.37
CA LEU A 85 -32.63 26.37 16.57
C LEU A 85 -33.54 25.89 15.43
N ALA A 86 -34.79 26.37 15.35
CA ALA A 86 -35.73 25.98 14.30
C ALA A 86 -35.45 26.68 12.95
N VAL A 87 -34.55 27.68 12.95
CA VAL A 87 -34.14 28.39 11.73
C VAL A 87 -33.17 27.54 10.91
N ASN A 88 -33.22 27.67 9.59
CA ASN A 88 -32.23 27.03 8.73
C ASN A 88 -31.00 27.92 8.49
N ALA A 89 -31.17 29.24 8.63
CA ALA A 89 -30.09 30.19 8.39
C ALA A 89 -30.32 31.54 9.10
N ILE A 90 -29.22 32.26 9.30
CA ILE A 90 -29.19 33.67 9.72
C ILE A 90 -28.60 34.47 8.55
N GLN A 91 -29.34 35.46 8.05
CA GLN A 91 -28.91 36.29 6.93
C GLN A 91 -28.46 37.67 7.41
N PHE A 92 -27.32 38.12 6.91
CA PHE A 92 -26.77 39.46 7.10
C PHE A 92 -26.73 40.19 5.76
N LYS A 93 -26.29 41.46 5.77
CA LYS A 93 -26.22 42.27 4.55
C LYS A 93 -25.25 41.72 3.49
N ASP A 94 -24.21 41.00 3.91
CA ASP A 94 -23.07 40.57 3.10
C ASP A 94 -22.96 39.05 2.94
N VAL A 95 -23.43 38.28 3.93
CA VAL A 95 -23.35 36.81 3.97
C VAL A 95 -24.58 36.19 4.63
N ARG A 96 -24.73 34.88 4.45
CA ARG A 96 -25.71 34.06 5.17
C ARG A 96 -25.01 32.93 5.89
N ILE A 97 -25.34 32.74 7.17
CA ILE A 97 -24.91 31.63 7.99
C ILE A 97 -25.91 30.48 7.86
N ASN A 98 -25.47 29.33 7.36
CA ASN A 98 -26.22 28.08 7.41
C ASN A 98 -25.97 27.38 8.76
N VAL A 99 -26.94 27.50 9.67
CA VAL A 99 -26.81 26.94 11.03
C VAL A 99 -26.89 25.42 11.06
N ARG A 100 -27.36 24.78 9.98
CA ARG A 100 -27.37 23.31 9.85
C ARG A 100 -25.97 22.74 9.70
N ALA A 101 -24.95 23.54 9.34
CA ALA A 101 -23.58 23.08 9.25
C ALA A 101 -23.14 22.35 10.54
N ALA A 102 -23.56 22.85 11.71
CA ALA A 102 -23.29 22.27 13.03
C ALA A 102 -23.80 20.82 13.18
N THR A 103 -25.08 20.60 12.88
CA THR A 103 -25.73 19.29 13.03
C THR A 103 -25.31 18.32 11.94
N GLN A 104 -25.10 18.81 10.72
CA GLN A 104 -24.77 17.96 9.59
C GLN A 104 -23.34 17.45 9.67
N SER A 105 -22.38 18.29 10.05
CA SER A 105 -20.98 17.87 10.18
C SER A 105 -20.79 16.73 11.19
N GLN A 106 -21.65 16.61 12.21
CA GLN A 106 -21.59 15.54 13.21
C GLN A 106 -21.86 14.15 12.62
N GLN A 107 -22.52 14.07 11.47
CA GLN A 107 -22.83 12.80 10.80
C GLN A 107 -21.58 12.10 10.26
N LEU A 108 -20.52 12.84 9.90
CA LEU A 108 -19.30 12.29 9.30
C LEU A 108 -18.07 12.42 10.19
N SER A 109 -17.06 11.56 9.98
CA SER A 109 -15.77 11.70 10.66
C SER A 109 -15.03 12.94 10.15
N MET A 110 -14.08 13.47 10.92
CA MET A 110 -13.27 14.60 10.47
C MET A 110 -12.53 14.27 9.16
N ASN A 111 -12.08 13.02 8.99
CA ASN A 111 -11.47 12.57 7.75
C ASN A 111 -12.43 12.67 6.56
N ASN A 112 -13.67 12.20 6.71
CA ASN A 112 -14.67 12.31 5.63
C ASN A 112 -15.03 13.77 5.33
N LEU A 113 -15.10 14.63 6.36
CA LEU A 113 -15.32 16.09 6.17
C LEU A 113 -14.15 16.71 5.40
N ASN A 114 -12.91 16.41 5.80
CA ASN A 114 -11.70 16.90 5.14
C ASN A 114 -11.65 16.47 3.68
N GLN A 115 -11.93 15.19 3.39
CA GLN A 115 -11.98 14.68 2.02
C GLN A 115 -13.00 15.42 1.16
N LEU A 116 -14.18 15.74 1.68
CA LEU A 116 -15.17 16.53 0.95
C LEU A 116 -14.66 17.96 0.69
N THR A 117 -14.05 18.60 1.68
CA THR A 117 -13.41 19.92 1.53
C THR A 117 -12.28 19.89 0.50
N GLU A 118 -11.48 18.83 0.48
CA GLU A 118 -10.42 18.63 -0.51
C GLU A 118 -10.95 18.48 -1.92
N LEU A 119 -12.11 17.87 -2.15
CA LEU A 119 -12.69 17.79 -3.49
C LEU A 119 -13.04 19.20 -4.03
N TYR A 120 -13.50 20.11 -3.18
CA TYR A 120 -13.72 21.52 -3.57
C TYR A 120 -12.42 22.20 -3.97
N ILE A 121 -11.37 21.99 -3.18
CA ILE A 121 -10.03 22.51 -3.48
C ILE A 121 -9.52 21.88 -4.79
N ALA A 122 -9.75 20.59 -4.99
CA ALA A 122 -9.19 19.83 -6.11
C ALA A 122 -9.81 20.20 -7.45
N PHE A 123 -11.14 20.26 -7.51
CA PHE A 123 -11.87 20.46 -8.75
C PHE A 123 -12.24 21.91 -9.04
N PHE A 124 -12.29 22.76 -8.01
CA PHE A 124 -12.73 24.15 -8.17
C PHE A 124 -11.71 25.19 -7.69
N ASN A 125 -10.58 24.75 -7.10
CA ASN A 125 -9.56 25.63 -6.49
C ASN A 125 -10.19 26.71 -5.58
N ARG A 126 -11.15 26.29 -4.75
CA ARG A 126 -12.03 27.17 -4.00
C ARG A 126 -12.37 26.54 -2.65
N VAL A 127 -12.52 27.37 -1.61
CA VAL A 127 -13.12 26.90 -0.35
C VAL A 127 -14.60 26.60 -0.54
N PRO A 128 -15.13 25.50 0.03
CA PRO A 128 -16.57 25.25 -0.03
C PRO A 128 -17.36 26.37 0.64
N ASP A 129 -18.54 26.67 0.11
CA ASP A 129 -19.58 27.34 0.88
C ASP A 129 -20.34 26.33 1.76
N ALA A 130 -20.98 26.83 2.82
CA ALA A 130 -21.61 25.97 3.81
C ALA A 130 -22.76 25.14 3.24
N ASP A 131 -23.58 25.70 2.35
CA ASP A 131 -24.69 24.96 1.73
C ASP A 131 -24.18 23.82 0.85
N GLY A 132 -23.20 24.09 0.00
CA GLY A 132 -22.59 23.10 -0.86
C GLY A 132 -21.91 21.99 -0.07
N LEU A 133 -21.18 22.31 1.00
CA LEU A 133 -20.55 21.27 1.83
C LEU A 133 -21.58 20.45 2.59
N VAL A 134 -22.59 21.10 3.18
CA VAL A 134 -23.71 20.43 3.88
C VAL A 134 -24.43 19.45 2.96
N TYR A 135 -24.67 19.80 1.70
CA TYR A 135 -25.27 18.89 0.73
C TYR A 135 -24.44 17.60 0.56
N TRP A 136 -23.12 17.72 0.34
CA TRP A 136 -22.27 16.55 0.15
C TRP A 136 -22.05 15.74 1.43
N ILE A 137 -22.10 16.40 2.59
CA ILE A 137 -22.14 15.72 3.88
C ILE A 137 -23.39 14.82 3.96
N ASP A 138 -24.57 15.36 3.63
CA ASP A 138 -25.82 14.60 3.61
C ASP A 138 -25.76 13.44 2.60
N GLN A 139 -25.17 13.63 1.41
CA GLN A 139 -25.02 12.55 0.43
C GLN A 139 -24.08 11.44 0.91
N ARG A 140 -22.93 11.82 1.49
CA ARG A 140 -21.96 10.86 2.01
C ARG A 140 -22.51 10.11 3.23
N ALA A 141 -23.28 10.79 4.09
CA ALA A 141 -23.97 10.15 5.22
C ALA A 141 -25.05 9.15 4.77
N LYS A 142 -25.66 9.37 3.60
CA LYS A 142 -26.60 8.43 2.97
C LYS A 142 -25.93 7.27 2.23
N GLY A 143 -24.61 7.14 2.31
CA GLY A 143 -23.86 6.01 1.76
C GLY A 143 -23.31 6.22 0.35
N GLN A 144 -23.40 7.43 -0.23
CA GLN A 144 -22.74 7.69 -1.51
C GLN A 144 -21.20 7.64 -1.34
N SER A 145 -20.51 6.89 -2.19
CA SER A 145 -19.05 6.74 -2.11
C SER A 145 -18.32 8.05 -2.45
N LEU A 146 -17.13 8.25 -1.88
CA LEU A 146 -16.30 9.43 -2.19
C LEU A 146 -15.97 9.51 -3.68
N GLU A 147 -15.69 8.38 -4.33
CA GLU A 147 -15.38 8.33 -5.76
C GLU A 147 -16.58 8.78 -6.61
N SER A 148 -17.79 8.35 -6.27
CA SER A 148 -19.00 8.82 -6.95
C SER A 148 -19.17 10.33 -6.80
N ILE A 149 -18.93 10.86 -5.60
CA ILE A 149 -18.95 12.31 -5.35
C ILE A 149 -17.86 13.01 -6.17
N ALA A 150 -16.61 12.52 -6.18
CA ALA A 150 -15.52 13.11 -6.95
C ALA A 150 -15.78 13.10 -8.46
N ASN A 151 -16.42 12.04 -8.99
CA ASN A 151 -16.84 12.01 -10.39
C ASN A 151 -17.94 13.04 -10.70
N ASN A 152 -18.84 13.31 -9.76
CA ASN A 152 -19.81 14.40 -9.88
C ASN A 152 -19.12 15.78 -9.86
N PHE A 153 -18.11 15.97 -8.99
CA PHE A 153 -17.31 17.19 -8.95
C PHE A 153 -16.57 17.42 -10.27
N TYR A 154 -15.93 16.39 -10.83
CA TYR A 154 -15.28 16.47 -12.13
C TYR A 154 -16.29 16.86 -13.23
N SER A 155 -17.46 16.21 -13.24
CA SER A 155 -18.52 16.52 -14.21
C SER A 155 -18.99 17.97 -14.09
N ALA A 156 -19.14 18.48 -12.88
CA ALA A 156 -19.46 19.89 -12.64
C ALA A 156 -18.32 20.82 -13.08
N ALA A 157 -17.07 20.47 -12.77
CA ALA A 157 -15.90 21.29 -13.12
C ALA A 157 -15.78 21.51 -14.63
N VAL A 158 -16.08 20.48 -15.42
CA VAL A 158 -16.12 20.55 -16.89
C VAL A 158 -17.18 21.53 -17.41
N LEU A 159 -18.31 21.69 -16.71
CA LEU A 159 -19.35 22.66 -17.09
C LEU A 159 -18.91 24.12 -16.87
N TYR A 160 -17.93 24.33 -15.99
CA TYR A 160 -17.38 25.63 -15.62
C TYR A 160 -15.91 25.75 -16.06
N SER A 161 -15.60 25.30 -17.28
CA SER A 161 -14.23 25.22 -17.79
C SER A 161 -13.48 26.55 -17.77
N ALA A 162 -14.19 27.68 -17.90
CA ALA A 162 -13.59 29.01 -17.87
C ALA A 162 -13.03 29.38 -16.48
N GLN A 163 -13.53 28.75 -15.41
CA GLN A 163 -13.12 29.00 -14.04
C GLN A 163 -12.17 27.92 -13.51
N THR A 164 -12.28 26.69 -14.03
CA THR A 164 -11.62 25.52 -13.45
C THR A 164 -10.50 24.94 -14.29
N ASP A 165 -10.35 25.40 -15.54
CA ASP A 165 -9.45 24.86 -16.58
C ASP A 165 -9.76 23.40 -17.02
N TYR A 166 -10.76 22.73 -16.43
CA TYR A 166 -11.17 21.39 -16.86
C TYR A 166 -12.06 21.46 -18.11
N SER A 167 -11.81 20.59 -19.09
CA SER A 167 -12.67 20.46 -20.27
C SER A 167 -12.96 19.01 -20.60
N ALA A 168 -14.09 18.76 -21.27
CA ALA A 168 -14.49 17.42 -21.70
C ALA A 168 -13.51 16.82 -22.72
N SER A 169 -12.79 17.65 -23.47
CA SER A 169 -11.85 17.25 -24.51
C SER A 169 -10.39 17.20 -24.05
N MET A 170 -10.10 17.43 -22.76
CA MET A 170 -8.72 17.47 -22.27
C MET A 170 -8.09 16.07 -22.26
N SER A 171 -6.80 15.99 -22.60
CA SER A 171 -6.05 14.73 -22.51
C SER A 171 -5.91 14.27 -21.04
N ASN A 172 -5.61 12.99 -20.84
CA ASN A 172 -5.34 12.44 -19.50
C ASN A 172 -4.08 13.07 -18.89
N ALA A 173 -3.04 13.33 -19.70
CA ALA A 173 -1.83 14.01 -19.25
C ALA A 173 -2.11 15.46 -18.80
N ASP A 174 -2.93 16.21 -19.55
CA ASP A 174 -3.29 17.57 -19.16
C ASP A 174 -4.15 17.59 -17.90
N PHE A 175 -5.05 16.61 -17.74
CA PHE A 175 -5.82 16.44 -16.52
C PHE A 175 -4.93 16.26 -15.29
N VAL A 176 -3.94 15.38 -15.39
CA VAL A 176 -2.96 15.14 -14.32
C VAL A 176 -2.16 16.41 -14.01
N ARG A 177 -1.71 17.15 -15.04
CA ARG A 177 -0.97 18.41 -14.84
C ARG A 177 -1.82 19.47 -14.12
N ILE A 178 -3.10 19.57 -14.44
CA ILE A 178 -4.02 20.48 -13.72
C ILE A 178 -4.14 20.08 -12.26
N ILE A 179 -4.23 18.78 -11.94
CA ILE A 179 -4.29 18.32 -10.55
C ILE A 179 -3.00 18.70 -9.79
N TYR A 180 -1.83 18.45 -10.36
CA TYR A 180 -0.55 18.88 -9.75
C TYR A 180 -0.49 20.39 -9.50
N LYS A 181 -0.87 21.18 -10.50
CA LYS A 181 -0.83 22.65 -10.44
C LYS A 181 -1.83 23.20 -9.41
N ASN A 182 -3.11 22.91 -9.59
CA ASN A 182 -4.20 23.58 -8.88
C ASN A 182 -4.42 23.00 -7.48
N VAL A 183 -4.15 21.69 -7.31
CA VAL A 183 -4.47 20.97 -6.07
C VAL A 183 -3.23 20.87 -5.18
N LEU A 184 -2.14 20.35 -5.74
CA LEU A 184 -0.90 20.09 -4.99
C LEU A 184 0.03 21.31 -4.92
N GLY A 185 -0.31 22.42 -5.61
CA GLY A 185 0.50 23.63 -5.65
C GLY A 185 1.84 23.47 -6.37
N ARG A 186 2.05 22.33 -7.06
CA ARG A 186 3.30 21.98 -7.72
C ARG A 186 3.40 22.73 -9.05
N THR A 187 4.09 23.87 -9.01
CA THR A 187 4.21 24.83 -10.12
C THR A 187 5.65 25.34 -10.25
N GLY A 188 5.99 25.87 -11.43
CA GLY A 188 7.34 26.39 -11.69
C GLY A 188 8.42 25.33 -11.42
N PRO A 189 9.42 25.58 -10.55
CA PRO A 189 10.47 24.61 -10.24
C PRO A 189 9.99 23.28 -9.64
N THR A 190 8.78 23.23 -9.08
CA THR A 190 8.22 22.00 -8.48
C THR A 190 7.15 21.35 -9.34
N ALA A 191 6.94 21.83 -10.57
CA ALA A 191 6.02 21.23 -11.54
C ALA A 191 6.33 19.74 -11.76
N PRO A 192 5.31 18.90 -12.04
CA PRO A 192 5.53 17.49 -12.25
C PRO A 192 6.37 17.26 -13.51
N THR A 193 7.28 16.29 -13.43
CA THR A 193 8.00 15.75 -14.59
C THR A 193 7.04 15.01 -15.53
N ASP A 194 7.39 14.85 -16.80
CA ASP A 194 6.57 14.05 -17.73
C ASP A 194 6.47 12.59 -17.27
N THR A 195 7.47 12.06 -16.58
CA THR A 195 7.41 10.72 -15.95
C THR A 195 6.31 10.66 -14.89
N GLU A 196 6.24 11.64 -13.99
CA GLU A 196 5.18 11.73 -12.98
C GLU A 196 3.80 11.87 -13.65
N VAL A 197 3.69 12.69 -14.70
CA VAL A 197 2.43 12.89 -15.43
C VAL A 197 1.99 11.60 -16.13
N ASN A 198 2.91 10.93 -16.85
CA ASN A 198 2.63 9.72 -17.61
C ASN A 198 2.25 8.54 -16.71
N TYR A 199 2.84 8.45 -15.52
CA TYR A 199 2.45 7.44 -14.53
C TYR A 199 0.94 7.50 -14.26
N TRP A 200 0.43 8.67 -13.87
CA TRP A 200 -0.99 8.85 -13.57
C TRP A 200 -1.88 8.77 -14.83
N ALA A 201 -1.43 9.35 -15.94
CA ALA A 201 -2.19 9.35 -17.19
C ALA A 201 -2.42 7.91 -17.71
N SER A 202 -1.41 7.05 -17.59
CA SER A 202 -1.52 5.65 -18.02
C SER A 202 -2.61 4.86 -17.29
N GLN A 203 -2.90 5.21 -16.03
CA GLN A 203 -3.97 4.58 -15.25
C GLN A 203 -5.36 4.93 -15.81
N LEU A 204 -5.52 6.16 -16.32
CA LEU A 204 -6.73 6.58 -17.02
C LEU A 204 -6.82 5.96 -18.41
N ASP A 205 -5.70 5.88 -19.15
CA ASP A 205 -5.65 5.29 -20.49
C ASP A 205 -6.04 3.81 -20.48
N GLN A 206 -5.66 3.09 -19.43
CA GLN A 206 -6.00 1.67 -19.22
C GLN A 206 -7.42 1.45 -18.69
N GLY A 207 -8.14 2.51 -18.31
CA GLY A 207 -9.45 2.42 -17.67
C GLY A 207 -9.42 1.84 -16.24
N SER A 208 -8.24 1.74 -15.64
CA SER A 208 -8.01 1.18 -14.29
C SER A 208 -8.54 2.10 -13.18
N ILE A 209 -8.74 3.38 -13.47
CA ILE A 209 -9.25 4.38 -12.52
C ILE A 209 -10.12 5.42 -13.22
N THR A 210 -11.10 5.97 -12.51
CA THR A 210 -11.88 7.13 -12.99
C THR A 210 -11.13 8.44 -12.74
N ARG A 211 -11.52 9.54 -13.38
CA ARG A 211 -10.90 10.85 -13.12
C ARG A 211 -11.14 11.35 -11.69
N GLY A 212 -12.33 11.11 -11.14
CA GLY A 212 -12.61 11.34 -9.73
C GLY A 212 -11.75 10.45 -8.81
N GLY A 213 -11.64 9.16 -9.14
CA GLY A 213 -10.75 8.22 -8.45
C GLY A 213 -9.30 8.67 -8.45
N LEU A 214 -8.79 9.13 -9.60
CA LEU A 214 -7.41 9.60 -9.75
C LEU A 214 -7.11 10.79 -8.85
N ALA A 215 -8.00 11.80 -8.82
CA ALA A 215 -7.83 12.95 -7.95
C ALA A 215 -7.74 12.54 -6.46
N ILE A 216 -8.60 11.61 -6.03
CA ILE A 216 -8.57 11.06 -4.66
C ILE A 216 -7.24 10.32 -4.40
N SER A 217 -6.79 9.48 -5.34
CA SER A 217 -5.53 8.74 -5.20
C SER A 217 -4.33 9.67 -5.12
N MET A 218 -4.30 10.74 -5.92
CA MET A 218 -3.25 11.76 -5.87
C MET A 218 -3.25 12.53 -4.55
N LEU A 219 -4.42 12.96 -4.06
CA LEU A 219 -4.56 13.61 -2.74
C LEU A 219 -4.08 12.69 -1.61
N THR A 220 -4.52 11.43 -1.63
CA THR A 220 -4.11 10.42 -0.63
C THR A 220 -2.59 10.21 -0.66
N SER A 221 -2.00 10.14 -1.85
CA SER A 221 -0.55 10.04 -2.02
C SER A 221 0.19 11.30 -1.58
N ALA A 222 -0.38 12.50 -1.77
CA ALA A 222 0.25 13.74 -1.35
C ALA A 222 0.38 13.82 0.18
N HIS A 223 -0.63 13.33 0.92
CA HIS A 223 -0.61 13.27 2.38
C HIS A 223 0.48 12.36 2.95
N THR A 224 0.97 11.36 2.20
CA THR A 224 2.04 10.49 2.70
C THR A 224 3.42 11.16 2.75
N PHE A 225 3.57 12.35 2.15
CA PHE A 225 4.81 13.13 2.21
C PHE A 225 4.92 13.97 3.49
N GLU A 226 4.06 13.77 4.49
CA GLU A 226 4.15 14.50 5.76
C GLU A 226 5.52 14.29 6.42
N GLY A 227 6.21 15.40 6.72
CA GLY A 227 7.57 15.38 7.27
C GLY A 227 8.68 15.12 6.24
N ASP A 228 8.37 14.95 4.95
CA ASP A 228 9.37 14.81 3.89
C ASP A 228 10.15 16.13 3.68
N ALA A 229 11.48 16.02 3.52
CA ALA A 229 12.35 17.19 3.41
C ALA A 229 12.16 17.99 2.10
N SER A 230 11.70 17.35 1.03
CA SER A 230 11.53 17.97 -0.30
C SER A 230 10.09 18.37 -0.57
N TYR A 231 9.13 17.55 -0.13
CA TYR A 231 7.72 17.67 -0.47
C TYR A 231 6.79 17.82 0.73
N GLY A 232 7.28 17.85 1.97
CA GLY A 232 6.45 18.00 3.17
C GLY A 232 5.64 19.30 3.22
N TRP A 233 5.99 20.30 2.41
CA TRP A 233 5.20 21.51 2.25
C TRP A 233 3.87 21.27 1.50
N VAL A 234 3.77 20.25 0.66
CA VAL A 234 2.55 19.92 -0.11
C VAL A 234 1.41 19.47 0.81
N PRO A 235 1.57 18.44 1.68
CA PRO A 235 0.52 18.07 2.62
C PRO A 235 0.23 19.18 3.62
N GLN A 236 1.22 20.00 4.00
CA GLN A 236 0.97 21.16 4.85
C GLN A 236 0.09 22.21 4.16
N LEU A 237 0.31 22.49 2.87
CA LEU A 237 -0.55 23.38 2.08
C LEU A 237 -1.98 22.85 2.04
N LEU A 238 -2.16 21.56 1.76
CA LEU A 238 -3.49 20.93 1.73
C LEU A 238 -4.17 21.03 3.10
N ASN A 239 -3.47 20.70 4.18
CA ASN A 239 -3.99 20.82 5.55
C ASN A 239 -4.40 22.25 5.90
N ASN A 240 -3.62 23.25 5.49
CA ASN A 240 -3.96 24.65 5.70
C ASN A 240 -5.20 25.05 4.88
N LYS A 241 -5.33 24.60 3.62
CA LYS A 241 -6.50 24.88 2.78
C LYS A 241 -7.77 24.23 3.35
N ILE A 242 -7.65 23.00 3.84
CA ILE A 242 -8.73 22.29 4.55
C ILE A 242 -9.13 23.06 5.82
N THR A 243 -8.15 23.52 6.59
CA THR A 243 -8.39 24.29 7.83
C THR A 243 -9.20 25.54 7.54
N VAL A 244 -8.81 26.32 6.52
CA VAL A 244 -9.53 27.53 6.11
C VAL A 244 -10.89 27.21 5.51
N GLY A 245 -11.00 26.16 4.69
CA GLY A 245 -12.28 25.73 4.13
C GLY A 245 -13.28 25.28 5.20
N ASN A 246 -12.82 24.51 6.18
CA ASN A 246 -13.64 24.10 7.32
C ASN A 246 -13.99 25.28 8.22
N TYR A 247 -13.07 26.25 8.40
CA TYR A 247 -13.38 27.47 9.12
C TYR A 247 -14.52 28.24 8.44
N PHE A 248 -14.43 28.48 7.13
CA PHE A 248 -15.46 29.19 6.36
C PHE A 248 -16.80 28.45 6.37
N ALA A 249 -16.80 27.17 5.98
CA ALA A 249 -18.03 26.43 5.70
C ALA A 249 -18.66 25.77 6.93
N LEU A 250 -17.85 25.29 7.88
CA LEU A 250 -18.36 24.51 9.04
C LEU A 250 -18.36 25.34 10.32
N GLN A 251 -17.25 26.01 10.64
CA GLN A 251 -17.15 26.79 11.88
C GLN A 251 -17.99 28.07 11.79
N GLN A 252 -17.91 28.79 10.68
CA GLN A 252 -18.66 30.03 10.49
C GLN A 252 -19.99 29.82 9.75
N GLY A 253 -20.15 28.70 9.04
CA GLY A 253 -21.38 28.37 8.29
C GLY A 253 -21.65 29.30 7.11
N LEU A 254 -20.62 29.92 6.54
CA LEU A 254 -20.80 31.05 5.63
C LEU A 254 -21.22 30.63 4.21
N ASN A 255 -22.09 31.45 3.64
CA ASN A 255 -22.41 31.52 2.23
C ASN A 255 -22.38 32.99 1.81
N TYR A 256 -21.83 33.29 0.63
CA TYR A 256 -22.04 34.59 0.01
C TYR A 256 -23.44 34.65 -0.62
N LEU A 257 -23.99 35.85 -0.76
CA LEU A 257 -25.37 36.04 -1.21
C LEU A 257 -25.57 35.86 -2.72
N SER A 258 -24.48 35.74 -3.48
CA SER A 258 -24.51 35.47 -4.92
C SER A 258 -23.60 34.29 -5.28
N ASN A 259 -23.92 33.61 -6.39
CA ASN A 259 -23.08 32.53 -6.91
C ASN A 259 -21.72 33.05 -7.38
N GLU A 260 -21.69 34.24 -7.97
CA GLU A 260 -20.47 34.84 -8.49
C GLU A 260 -19.51 35.26 -7.36
N ASP A 261 -20.03 35.81 -6.27
CA ASP A 261 -19.24 36.03 -5.05
C ASP A 261 -18.75 34.71 -4.46
N SER A 262 -19.62 33.70 -4.38
CA SER A 262 -19.26 32.38 -3.86
C SER A 262 -18.07 31.79 -4.61
N ILE A 263 -18.06 31.90 -5.94
CA ILE A 263 -16.96 31.45 -6.79
C ILE A 263 -15.73 32.33 -6.59
N SER A 264 -15.83 33.62 -6.91
CA SER A 264 -14.68 34.53 -6.98
C SER A 264 -13.98 34.72 -5.63
N LYS A 265 -14.73 34.98 -4.55
CA LYS A 265 -14.17 35.16 -3.21
C LYS A 265 -13.67 33.84 -2.63
N GLY A 266 -14.38 32.74 -2.87
CA GLY A 266 -13.94 31.43 -2.43
C GLY A 266 -12.62 30.99 -3.06
N MET A 267 -12.40 31.31 -4.34
CA MET A 267 -11.11 31.10 -5.02
C MET A 267 -10.03 32.02 -4.45
N ALA A 268 -10.35 33.29 -4.21
CA ALA A 268 -9.41 34.25 -3.61
C ALA A 268 -8.94 33.81 -2.20
N ILE A 269 -9.85 33.31 -1.37
CA ILE A 269 -9.53 32.74 -0.05
C ILE A 269 -8.58 31.54 -0.20
N ALA A 270 -8.91 30.58 -1.08
CA ALA A 270 -8.09 29.40 -1.29
C ALA A 270 -6.68 29.74 -1.82
N ALA A 271 -6.57 30.76 -2.67
CA ALA A 271 -5.31 31.25 -3.23
C ALA A 271 -4.43 31.97 -2.19
N ALA A 272 -5.02 32.58 -1.17
CA ALA A 272 -4.29 33.27 -0.10
C ALA A 272 -3.68 32.30 0.95
N VAL A 273 -3.98 31.00 0.86
CA VAL A 273 -3.41 29.99 1.75
C VAL A 273 -2.02 29.57 1.27
N THR A 274 -1.06 29.54 2.18
CA THR A 274 0.31 29.08 1.91
C THR A 274 0.63 27.82 2.73
N PRO A 275 1.75 27.12 2.45
CA PRO A 275 2.19 26.01 3.30
C PRO A 275 2.48 26.43 4.75
N THR A 276 2.81 27.71 5.01
CA THR A 276 3.25 28.14 6.35
C THR A 276 2.28 29.08 7.05
N ASP A 277 1.25 29.57 6.36
CA ASP A 277 0.37 30.61 6.89
C ASP A 277 -1.04 30.57 6.26
N THR A 278 -2.04 30.82 7.12
CA THR A 278 -3.48 30.94 6.78
C THR A 278 -4.02 32.35 7.04
N SER A 279 -3.24 33.25 7.63
CA SER A 279 -3.73 34.53 8.17
C SER A 279 -4.32 35.44 7.10
N ALA A 280 -3.68 35.53 5.92
CA ALA A 280 -4.20 36.31 4.79
C ALA A 280 -5.56 35.77 4.30
N ALA A 281 -5.71 34.45 4.24
CA ALA A 281 -6.96 33.81 3.83
C ALA A 281 -8.08 34.06 4.86
N LEU A 282 -7.77 33.96 6.17
CA LEU A 282 -8.72 34.27 7.24
C LEU A 282 -9.14 35.76 7.24
N ALA A 283 -8.21 36.67 6.94
CA ALA A 283 -8.52 38.09 6.82
C ALA A 283 -9.50 38.38 5.68
N LEU A 284 -9.41 37.67 4.54
CA LEU A 284 -10.34 37.80 3.42
C LEU A 284 -11.77 37.33 3.76
N ILE A 285 -11.93 36.44 4.75
CA ILE A 285 -13.25 36.00 5.21
C ILE A 285 -13.99 37.13 5.95
N GLY A 286 -13.24 38.02 6.62
CA GLY A 286 -13.79 39.23 7.20
C GLY A 286 -14.64 39.02 8.45
N VAL A 287 -14.37 37.98 9.24
CA VAL A 287 -15.05 37.71 10.52
C VAL A 287 -14.07 37.88 11.68
N SER A 288 -14.33 38.85 12.56
CA SER A 288 -13.53 39.17 13.75
C SER A 288 -14.05 38.52 15.04
N ASP A 289 -15.23 37.91 14.98
CA ASP A 289 -15.88 37.25 16.12
C ASP A 289 -15.28 35.87 16.38
N THR A 290 -14.19 35.82 17.14
CA THR A 290 -13.46 34.58 17.47
C THR A 290 -14.21 33.67 18.42
N ASN A 291 -15.29 34.13 19.04
CA ASN A 291 -16.05 33.37 20.04
C ASN A 291 -17.21 32.57 19.42
N PHE A 292 -17.53 32.83 18.15
CA PHE A 292 -18.58 32.13 17.44
C PHE A 292 -18.02 30.95 16.63
N THR A 293 -18.53 29.76 16.92
CA THR A 293 -18.38 28.59 16.04
C THR A 293 -19.66 27.74 16.04
N LEU A 294 -20.12 27.35 14.86
CA LEU A 294 -21.14 26.32 14.63
C LEU A 294 -20.54 24.91 14.73
N PHE A 295 -19.24 24.80 14.47
CA PHE A 295 -18.49 23.57 14.52
C PHE A 295 -17.55 23.61 15.71
N ASN A 296 -18.01 23.08 16.84
CA ASN A 296 -17.06 22.46 17.75
C ASN A 296 -16.57 21.21 17.06
N ALA A 297 -15.26 21.07 16.82
CA ALA A 297 -14.68 19.84 16.29
C ALA A 297 -15.39 18.67 16.96
N ALA A 298 -16.09 17.87 16.15
CA ALA A 298 -17.02 16.87 16.66
C ALA A 298 -16.37 16.13 17.85
N PRO A 299 -17.12 15.85 18.93
CA PRO A 299 -16.59 15.07 20.05
C PRO A 299 -15.84 13.85 19.49
N ASN A 300 -14.62 13.61 20.00
CA ASN A 300 -13.65 12.60 19.55
C ASN A 300 -14.30 11.52 18.67
N LYS A 301 -14.19 11.68 17.35
CA LYS A 301 -14.88 10.79 16.43
C LYS A 301 -13.93 9.69 16.03
N VAL A 302 -14.26 8.50 16.51
CA VAL A 302 -13.69 7.24 16.04
C VAL A 302 -14.20 6.98 14.62
N SER A 303 -13.30 6.57 13.74
CA SER A 303 -13.63 6.00 12.44
C SER A 303 -12.84 4.71 12.24
N ILE A 304 -13.47 3.73 11.61
CA ILE A 304 -12.86 2.46 11.25
C ILE A 304 -13.13 2.25 9.77
N ILE A 305 -12.07 2.27 8.97
CA ILE A 305 -12.15 2.02 7.53
C ILE A 305 -11.56 0.66 7.19
N LYS A 306 -12.23 -0.09 6.32
CA LYS A 306 -11.70 -1.34 5.77
C LYS A 306 -10.96 -1.06 4.47
N LEU A 307 -9.67 -1.37 4.43
CA LEU A 307 -8.80 -1.25 3.26
C LEU A 307 -8.50 -2.62 2.69
N ALA A 308 -8.31 -2.71 1.37
CA ALA A 308 -7.87 -3.91 0.68
C ALA A 308 -6.64 -3.60 -0.18
N THR A 309 -5.79 -4.60 -0.43
CA THR A 309 -4.61 -4.48 -1.26
C THR A 309 -4.60 -5.53 -2.38
N LEU A 310 -4.02 -5.16 -3.52
CA LEU A 310 -3.66 -6.08 -4.59
C LEU A 310 -2.16 -5.99 -4.90
N PRO A 311 -1.53 -7.08 -5.36
CA PRO A 311 -0.15 -7.06 -5.84
C PRO A 311 0.07 -5.94 -6.87
N ASN A 312 1.16 -5.19 -6.73
CA ASN A 312 1.53 -4.17 -7.70
C ASN A 312 2.41 -4.81 -8.79
N PRO A 313 1.97 -4.87 -10.07
CA PRO A 313 2.74 -5.50 -11.12
C PRO A 313 4.13 -4.88 -11.33
N THR A 314 4.32 -3.60 -11.02
CA THR A 314 5.62 -2.92 -11.15
C THR A 314 6.47 -2.96 -9.89
N GLY A 315 5.87 -3.34 -8.76
CA GLY A 315 6.48 -3.24 -7.44
C GLY A 315 7.55 -4.27 -7.15
N ILE A 316 8.37 -3.99 -6.13
CA ILE A 316 9.39 -4.92 -5.62
C ILE A 316 9.04 -5.33 -4.19
N LYS A 317 8.96 -6.64 -3.95
CA LYS A 317 8.74 -7.23 -2.64
C LYS A 317 10.07 -7.37 -1.89
N PHE A 318 10.29 -6.54 -0.87
CA PHE A 318 11.47 -6.67 -0.02
C PHE A 318 11.20 -7.58 1.16
N GLY A 319 12.08 -8.55 1.38
CA GLY A 319 12.01 -9.44 2.52
C GLY A 319 13.38 -9.74 3.09
N PHE A 320 13.44 -10.78 3.91
CA PHE A 320 14.68 -11.20 4.56
C PHE A 320 14.84 -12.70 4.51
N TRP A 321 16.10 -13.15 4.53
CA TRP A 321 16.41 -14.42 5.16
C TRP A 321 16.50 -14.19 6.66
N GLU A 322 15.58 -14.81 7.41
CA GLU A 322 15.38 -14.55 8.82
C GLU A 322 16.03 -15.60 9.73
N THR A 323 17.10 -16.25 9.28
CA THR A 323 17.91 -17.21 10.07
C THR A 323 17.09 -18.14 10.98
N PHE A 324 16.01 -18.70 10.43
CA PHE A 324 14.96 -19.48 11.10
C PHE A 324 14.23 -18.73 12.24
N SER A 325 12.94 -18.50 12.08
CA SER A 325 12.08 -17.94 13.13
C SER A 325 12.55 -16.58 13.69
N LYS A 326 12.91 -15.61 12.83
CA LYS A 326 13.24 -14.23 13.22
C LYS A 326 12.37 -13.14 12.59
N GLN A 327 11.16 -13.48 12.17
CA GLN A 327 10.11 -12.53 11.76
C GLN A 327 9.81 -11.44 12.81
N ASP A 328 9.95 -11.74 14.10
CA ASP A 328 9.81 -10.77 15.20
C ASP A 328 10.86 -9.65 15.11
N VAL A 329 12.09 -10.00 14.74
CA VAL A 329 13.17 -9.02 14.52
C VAL A 329 12.88 -8.23 13.24
N ALA A 330 12.44 -8.89 12.17
CA ALA A 330 12.10 -8.19 10.92
C ALA A 330 10.93 -7.22 11.12
N LEU A 331 9.88 -7.63 11.82
CA LEU A 331 8.72 -6.79 12.10
C LEU A 331 9.09 -5.59 12.97
N SER A 332 9.88 -5.79 14.03
CA SER A 332 10.26 -4.71 14.94
C SER A 332 11.26 -3.73 14.34
N THR A 333 12.19 -4.20 13.51
CA THR A 333 13.21 -3.36 12.86
C THR A 333 12.70 -2.74 11.55
N MET A 334 11.96 -3.48 10.73
CA MET A 334 11.60 -3.10 9.35
C MET A 334 10.10 -2.99 9.09
N GLY A 335 9.26 -3.35 10.05
CA GLY A 335 7.82 -3.46 9.83
C GLY A 335 7.43 -4.68 8.99
N LYS A 336 6.12 -4.86 8.75
CA LYS A 336 5.60 -6.05 8.06
C LYS A 336 6.24 -6.22 6.67
N ARG A 337 6.74 -7.41 6.35
CA ARG A 337 7.30 -7.73 5.05
C ARG A 337 6.32 -8.52 4.17
N PRO A 338 6.45 -8.49 2.82
CA PRO A 338 5.66 -9.31 1.90
C PRO A 338 6.17 -10.75 1.75
N THR A 339 7.46 -11.02 1.99
CA THR A 339 8.10 -12.30 1.69
C THR A 339 9.15 -12.63 2.72
N SER A 340 9.36 -13.92 2.97
CA SER A 340 10.47 -14.39 3.79
C SER A 340 10.98 -15.76 3.34
N ARG A 341 12.31 -15.92 3.44
CA ARG A 341 13.01 -17.19 3.21
C ARG A 341 13.42 -17.78 4.56
N VAL A 342 12.96 -18.99 4.88
CA VAL A 342 13.15 -19.57 6.22
C VAL A 342 13.41 -21.07 6.30
N GLY A 343 13.32 -21.85 5.22
CA GLY A 343 13.33 -23.32 5.33
C GLY A 343 14.20 -24.04 4.31
N PHE A 344 14.88 -25.09 4.80
CA PHE A 344 15.74 -25.99 4.02
C PHE A 344 15.47 -27.42 4.45
N ASP A 345 14.50 -28.04 3.81
CA ASP A 345 14.10 -29.40 4.13
C ASP A 345 14.98 -30.40 3.38
N ASN A 346 15.03 -31.64 3.88
CA ASN A 346 15.86 -32.70 3.32
C ASN A 346 15.07 -34.01 3.21
N TRP A 347 15.01 -34.60 2.01
CA TRP A 347 14.34 -35.86 1.77
C TRP A 347 14.80 -36.98 2.72
N ALA A 348 16.12 -37.14 2.92
CA ALA A 348 16.69 -38.14 3.81
C ALA A 348 16.26 -38.02 5.27
N SER A 349 15.83 -36.83 5.71
CA SER A 349 15.30 -36.65 7.08
C SER A 349 13.81 -37.00 7.24
N ILE A 350 13.09 -37.15 6.12
CA ILE A 350 11.64 -37.33 6.12
C ILE A 350 11.27 -38.78 5.76
N GLU A 351 11.96 -39.39 4.80
CA GLU A 351 11.71 -40.80 4.45
C GLU A 351 12.56 -41.73 5.32
N THR A 352 11.92 -42.42 6.27
CA THR A 352 12.60 -43.25 7.29
C THR A 352 12.85 -44.68 6.83
N SER A 353 12.06 -45.16 5.87
CA SER A 353 12.24 -46.41 5.12
C SER A 353 11.52 -46.31 3.79
N LYS A 354 11.81 -47.20 2.83
CA LYS A 354 11.27 -47.12 1.46
C LYS A 354 9.75 -46.90 1.43
N GLY A 355 9.32 -45.74 0.95
CA GLY A 355 7.91 -45.33 0.81
C GLY A 355 7.23 -44.85 2.10
N VAL A 356 7.96 -44.72 3.22
CA VAL A 356 7.42 -44.32 4.52
C VAL A 356 7.94 -42.93 4.91
N TYR A 357 7.05 -41.94 4.88
CA TYR A 357 7.37 -40.55 5.21
C TYR A 357 6.91 -40.19 6.64
N ASP A 358 7.84 -39.74 7.50
CA ASP A 358 7.52 -39.25 8.85
C ASP A 358 7.36 -37.73 8.88
N PHE A 359 6.23 -37.26 8.37
CA PHE A 359 5.86 -35.85 8.47
C PHE A 359 5.57 -35.37 9.90
N ARG A 360 5.42 -36.28 10.88
CA ARG A 360 5.24 -35.90 12.29
C ARG A 360 6.57 -35.45 12.88
N ALA A 361 7.64 -36.22 12.68
CA ALA A 361 8.99 -35.83 13.08
C ALA A 361 9.42 -34.53 12.37
N PHE A 362 9.09 -34.36 11.10
CA PHE A 362 9.27 -33.11 10.36
C PHE A 362 8.56 -31.91 11.00
N GLY A 363 7.34 -32.11 11.50
CA GLY A 363 6.64 -31.08 12.27
C GLY A 363 7.34 -30.78 13.60
N ALA A 364 7.75 -31.84 14.31
CA ALA A 364 8.40 -31.73 15.62
C ALA A 364 9.80 -31.10 15.59
N SER A 365 10.51 -31.14 14.46
CA SER A 365 11.79 -30.43 14.28
C SER A 365 11.65 -28.91 14.25
N GLY A 366 10.41 -28.40 14.19
CA GLY A 366 10.10 -27.00 14.03
C GLY A 366 10.13 -26.51 12.59
N SER A 367 10.49 -27.34 11.60
CA SER A 367 10.51 -26.91 10.18
C SER A 367 9.14 -26.44 9.70
N MET A 368 8.09 -27.25 9.90
CA MET A 368 6.72 -26.85 9.57
C MET A 368 6.29 -25.59 10.34
N GLU A 369 6.71 -25.48 11.61
CA GLU A 369 6.35 -24.32 12.43
C GLU A 369 7.04 -23.04 11.96
N ASN A 370 8.29 -23.11 11.48
CA ASN A 370 8.97 -21.98 10.84
C ASN A 370 8.17 -21.44 9.65
N TYR A 371 7.59 -22.33 8.83
CA TYR A 371 6.75 -21.93 7.69
C TYR A 371 5.41 -21.34 8.13
N ARG A 372 4.74 -21.94 9.12
CA ARG A 372 3.52 -21.37 9.70
C ARG A 372 3.76 -19.98 10.28
N ARG A 373 4.93 -19.77 10.90
CA ARG A 373 5.33 -18.49 11.45
C ARG A 373 5.43 -17.41 10.38
N VAL A 374 5.95 -17.70 9.19
CA VAL A 374 5.96 -16.75 8.05
C VAL A 374 4.55 -16.23 7.77
N HIS A 375 3.58 -17.13 7.63
CA HIS A 375 2.18 -16.74 7.41
C HIS A 375 1.58 -15.99 8.61
N ASN A 376 1.90 -16.40 9.84
CA ASN A 376 1.45 -15.68 11.03
C ASN A 376 1.94 -14.22 11.05
N TYR A 377 3.11 -13.92 10.49
CA TYR A 377 3.63 -12.55 10.34
C TYR A 377 3.14 -11.84 9.06
N GLY A 378 2.25 -12.47 8.28
CA GLY A 378 1.65 -11.85 7.10
C GLY A 378 2.59 -11.83 5.89
N GLU A 379 3.53 -12.76 5.81
CA GLU A 379 4.51 -12.88 4.73
C GLU A 379 4.20 -14.07 3.82
N SER A 380 4.74 -14.09 2.61
CA SER A 380 4.66 -15.25 1.70
C SER A 380 5.90 -16.14 1.83
N ILE A 381 5.71 -17.46 1.79
CA ILE A 381 6.77 -18.44 2.04
C ILE A 381 7.64 -18.67 0.80
N TYR A 382 8.95 -18.47 0.97
CA TYR A 382 9.98 -19.02 0.08
C TYR A 382 10.67 -20.21 0.76
N ALA A 383 10.29 -21.42 0.34
CA ALA A 383 10.79 -22.69 0.88
C ALA A 383 11.78 -23.37 -0.06
N ALA A 384 12.58 -24.28 0.51
CA ALA A 384 13.44 -25.17 -0.27
C ALA A 384 13.40 -26.60 0.28
N ILE A 385 13.41 -27.58 -0.64
CA ILE A 385 13.53 -29.01 -0.34
C ILE A 385 14.68 -29.60 -1.17
N ASN A 386 15.61 -30.30 -0.52
CA ASN A 386 16.66 -31.04 -1.21
C ASN A 386 16.32 -32.50 -1.39
N VAL A 387 16.57 -33.00 -2.59
CA VAL A 387 16.20 -34.35 -3.02
C VAL A 387 17.34 -35.06 -3.76
N SER A 388 18.12 -34.36 -4.60
CA SER A 388 19.01 -35.03 -5.56
C SER A 388 20.48 -35.11 -5.16
N PHE A 389 20.88 -34.54 -4.02
CA PHE A 389 22.29 -34.47 -3.64
C PHE A 389 22.84 -35.83 -3.18
N SER A 390 23.89 -36.27 -3.87
CA SER A 390 24.60 -37.50 -3.59
C SER A 390 25.83 -37.26 -2.71
N ALA A 391 26.18 -38.27 -1.90
CA ALA A 391 27.44 -38.26 -1.17
C ALA A 391 28.68 -38.26 -2.11
N GLN A 392 28.52 -38.67 -3.37
CA GLN A 392 29.61 -38.68 -4.36
C GLN A 392 29.98 -37.27 -4.85
N ILE A 393 28.99 -36.37 -4.93
CA ILE A 393 29.18 -34.99 -5.42
C ILE A 393 29.40 -34.05 -4.23
N THR A 394 28.58 -34.21 -3.19
CA THR A 394 28.56 -33.32 -2.02
C THR A 394 28.39 -34.14 -0.74
N PRO A 395 29.48 -34.77 -0.24
CA PRO A 395 29.45 -35.69 0.90
C PRO A 395 28.75 -35.14 2.15
N SER A 396 28.94 -33.86 2.46
CA SER A 396 28.38 -33.19 3.63
C SER A 396 26.91 -32.80 3.51
N LYS A 397 26.30 -32.94 2.32
CA LYS A 397 24.91 -32.56 2.04
C LYS A 397 24.13 -33.68 1.33
N GLN A 398 24.44 -34.94 1.60
CA GLN A 398 23.67 -36.06 1.06
C GLN A 398 22.18 -35.90 1.44
N THR A 399 21.30 -36.03 0.45
CA THR A 399 19.84 -35.88 0.63
C THR A 399 19.04 -37.07 0.14
N ILE A 400 19.67 -37.96 -0.64
CA ILE A 400 19.08 -39.26 -0.99
C ILE A 400 19.18 -40.19 0.23
N PRO A 401 18.06 -40.76 0.72
CA PRO A 401 18.05 -41.72 1.83
C PRO A 401 19.03 -42.88 1.60
N GLN A 402 19.73 -43.30 2.66
CA GLN A 402 20.83 -44.28 2.55
C GLN A 402 20.41 -45.67 2.04
N PHE A 403 19.13 -46.01 2.14
CA PHE A 403 18.58 -47.27 1.63
C PHE A 403 18.24 -47.25 0.12
N TYR A 404 18.47 -46.12 -0.56
CA TYR A 404 18.44 -46.03 -2.02
C TYR A 404 19.86 -45.97 -2.61
N ASN A 405 19.95 -46.24 -3.90
CA ASN A 405 21.17 -45.91 -4.65
C ASN A 405 21.39 -44.40 -4.59
N GLY A 406 22.57 -43.96 -4.19
CA GLY A 406 22.90 -42.55 -3.97
C GLY A 406 22.94 -41.67 -5.22
N ARG A 407 22.39 -42.07 -6.37
CA ARG A 407 22.32 -41.25 -7.60
C ARG A 407 20.88 -41.07 -8.06
N ILE A 408 20.49 -39.83 -8.34
CA ILE A 408 19.15 -39.50 -8.85
C ILE A 408 18.88 -40.03 -10.27
N THR A 409 19.91 -40.52 -10.96
CA THR A 409 19.83 -41.17 -12.26
C THR A 409 19.48 -42.67 -12.16
N ASP A 410 19.60 -43.26 -10.96
CA ASP A 410 19.16 -44.64 -10.73
C ASP A 410 17.63 -44.72 -10.85
N PRO A 411 17.06 -45.68 -11.62
CA PRO A 411 15.62 -45.74 -11.85
C PRO A 411 14.77 -45.92 -10.58
N GLU A 412 15.24 -46.67 -9.59
CA GLU A 412 14.53 -46.87 -8.33
C GLU A 412 14.56 -45.58 -7.50
N THR A 413 15.75 -45.00 -7.32
CA THR A 413 15.92 -43.73 -6.60
C THR A 413 15.11 -42.62 -7.25
N ARG A 414 15.12 -42.53 -8.58
CA ARG A 414 14.39 -41.54 -9.37
C ARG A 414 12.89 -41.66 -9.18
N LEU A 415 12.35 -42.88 -9.16
CA LEU A 415 10.93 -43.12 -8.90
C LEU A 415 10.56 -42.76 -7.46
N ALA A 416 11.37 -43.16 -6.48
CA ALA A 416 11.15 -42.83 -5.07
C ALA A 416 11.19 -41.32 -4.83
N ALA A 417 12.14 -40.61 -5.43
CA ALA A 417 12.24 -39.16 -5.34
C ALA A 417 10.98 -38.46 -5.90
N LYS A 418 10.42 -38.95 -7.02
CA LYS A 418 9.14 -38.45 -7.55
C LYS A 418 7.99 -38.68 -6.57
N ASN A 419 7.89 -39.89 -6.01
CA ASN A 419 6.85 -40.20 -5.02
C ASN A 419 6.97 -39.31 -3.77
N PHE A 420 8.20 -39.02 -3.35
CA PHE A 420 8.46 -38.12 -2.24
C PHE A 420 8.05 -36.68 -2.56
N VAL A 421 8.49 -36.11 -3.70
CA VAL A 421 8.11 -34.74 -4.12
C VAL A 421 6.59 -34.62 -4.17
N TYR A 422 5.90 -35.64 -4.70
CA TYR A 422 4.44 -35.67 -4.73
C TYR A 422 3.84 -35.60 -3.31
N ALA A 423 4.30 -36.45 -2.40
CA ALA A 423 3.80 -36.50 -1.03
C ALA A 423 4.13 -35.22 -0.24
N TYR A 424 5.35 -34.69 -0.38
CA TYR A 424 5.82 -33.48 0.30
C TYR A 424 5.01 -32.25 -0.14
N VAL A 425 4.80 -32.06 -1.44
CA VAL A 425 4.00 -30.93 -1.94
C VAL A 425 2.56 -30.98 -1.44
N GLN A 426 1.93 -32.16 -1.43
CA GLN A 426 0.59 -32.30 -0.85
C GLN A 426 0.59 -32.00 0.65
N HIS A 427 1.59 -32.48 1.39
CA HIS A 427 1.70 -32.23 2.82
C HIS A 427 1.81 -30.73 3.12
N MET A 428 2.72 -30.03 2.43
CA MET A 428 2.95 -28.61 2.59
C MET A 428 1.72 -27.77 2.24
N LEU A 429 1.10 -28.01 1.07
CA LEU A 429 -0.06 -27.24 0.63
C LEU A 429 -1.28 -27.47 1.55
N LYS A 430 -1.53 -28.69 2.01
CA LYS A 430 -2.60 -28.95 2.99
C LYS A 430 -2.35 -28.26 4.34
N ALA A 431 -1.10 -28.04 4.70
CA ALA A 431 -0.73 -27.42 5.97
C ALA A 431 -0.65 -25.88 5.92
N LEU A 432 -0.32 -25.31 4.76
CA LEU A 432 0.04 -23.89 4.61
C LEU A 432 -0.88 -23.13 3.64
N GLY A 433 -1.53 -23.85 2.73
CA GLY A 433 -2.49 -23.31 1.77
C GLY A 433 -1.88 -22.71 0.50
N ASN A 434 -0.69 -22.10 0.58
CA ASN A 434 0.11 -21.71 -0.57
C ASN A 434 1.61 -21.91 -0.30
N LEU A 435 2.41 -21.97 -1.37
CA LEU A 435 3.84 -22.24 -1.27
C LEU A 435 4.59 -21.80 -2.53
N THR A 436 5.70 -21.07 -2.35
CA THR A 436 6.75 -20.98 -3.38
C THR A 436 7.89 -21.93 -3.00
N LEU A 437 8.19 -22.88 -3.87
CA LEU A 437 9.10 -23.99 -3.58
C LEU A 437 10.29 -24.01 -4.53
N THR A 438 11.48 -24.15 -3.93
CA THR A 438 12.71 -24.51 -4.61
C THR A 438 12.96 -26.01 -4.42
N ILE A 439 13.20 -26.74 -5.51
CA ILE A 439 13.67 -28.12 -5.46
C ILE A 439 15.17 -28.11 -5.72
N ASP A 440 15.94 -28.61 -4.76
CA ASP A 440 17.41 -28.58 -4.67
C ASP A 440 17.97 -27.14 -4.57
N TYR A 441 18.24 -26.68 -3.35
CA TYR A 441 18.70 -25.31 -3.11
C TYR A 441 20.15 -25.09 -3.55
N GLU A 442 20.48 -23.85 -3.95
CA GLU A 442 21.84 -23.44 -4.36
C GLU A 442 22.49 -24.46 -5.30
N ILE A 443 21.78 -24.79 -6.38
CA ILE A 443 22.14 -25.94 -7.21
C ILE A 443 23.54 -25.83 -7.80
N MET A 444 24.00 -24.61 -8.09
CA MET A 444 25.29 -24.39 -8.74
C MET A 444 26.45 -24.80 -7.85
N SER A 445 26.41 -24.43 -6.56
CA SER A 445 27.46 -24.82 -5.60
C SER A 445 27.27 -26.26 -5.14
N ASN A 446 26.05 -26.65 -4.76
CA ASN A 446 25.77 -27.97 -4.18
C ASN A 446 25.83 -29.11 -5.18
N TYR A 447 25.71 -28.83 -6.48
CA TYR A 447 25.88 -29.79 -7.55
C TYR A 447 27.11 -29.50 -8.42
N ARG A 448 27.98 -28.58 -7.97
CA ARG A 448 29.25 -28.19 -8.62
C ARG A 448 29.08 -27.84 -10.11
N LEU A 449 28.02 -27.14 -10.48
CA LEU A 449 27.71 -26.83 -11.88
C LEU A 449 28.56 -25.69 -12.45
N SER A 450 29.17 -24.87 -11.59
CA SER A 450 30.08 -23.79 -11.99
C SER A 450 31.49 -24.26 -12.39
N ALA A 451 31.79 -25.55 -12.26
CA ALA A 451 33.11 -26.11 -12.59
C ALA A 451 33.18 -26.56 -14.06
N ALA A 452 34.35 -26.39 -14.71
CA ALA A 452 34.57 -26.91 -16.06
C ALA A 452 34.29 -28.43 -16.14
N GLY A 453 33.65 -28.88 -17.22
CA GLY A 453 33.26 -30.29 -17.41
C GLY A 453 31.97 -30.69 -16.70
N SER A 454 31.19 -29.74 -16.16
CA SER A 454 29.94 -30.01 -15.46
C SER A 454 28.75 -30.31 -16.38
N GLU A 455 28.90 -30.24 -17.70
CA GLU A 455 27.78 -30.22 -18.66
C GLU A 455 26.91 -31.48 -18.59
N SER A 456 27.51 -32.66 -18.48
CA SER A 456 26.74 -33.92 -18.31
C SER A 456 25.92 -33.88 -17.03
N ARG A 457 26.54 -33.47 -15.91
CA ARG A 457 25.90 -33.38 -14.60
C ARG A 457 24.79 -32.32 -14.58
N ALA A 458 24.99 -31.20 -15.26
CA ALA A 458 23.99 -30.15 -15.43
C ALA A 458 22.75 -30.65 -16.19
N ASN A 459 22.97 -31.44 -17.26
CA ASN A 459 21.86 -32.06 -17.99
C ASN A 459 21.16 -33.15 -17.17
N GLU A 460 21.90 -34.00 -16.45
CA GLU A 460 21.33 -35.01 -15.53
C GLU A 460 20.39 -34.36 -14.50
N TRP A 461 20.81 -33.23 -13.91
CA TRP A 461 19.98 -32.50 -12.97
C TRP A 461 18.82 -31.76 -13.65
N ALA A 462 19.00 -31.17 -14.82
CA ALA A 462 17.90 -30.52 -15.53
C ALA A 462 16.79 -31.51 -15.88
N ASP A 463 17.15 -32.72 -16.33
CA ASP A 463 16.18 -33.78 -16.60
C ASP A 463 15.42 -34.17 -15.32
N TRP A 464 16.12 -34.22 -14.18
CA TRP A 464 15.50 -34.40 -12.86
C TRP A 464 14.51 -33.30 -12.53
N TYR A 465 14.96 -32.05 -12.58
CA TYR A 465 14.16 -30.92 -12.17
C TYR A 465 12.88 -30.82 -12.99
N VAL A 466 12.95 -31.01 -14.32
CA VAL A 466 11.78 -30.93 -15.20
C VAL A 466 10.73 -32.00 -14.82
N GLU A 467 11.17 -33.24 -14.55
CA GLU A 467 10.27 -34.28 -14.04
C GLU A 467 9.70 -33.93 -12.66
N ALA A 468 10.55 -33.50 -11.72
CA ALA A 468 10.15 -33.15 -10.36
C ALA A 468 9.16 -31.97 -10.35
N ALA A 469 9.37 -30.97 -11.19
CA ALA A 469 8.46 -29.83 -11.36
C ALA A 469 7.09 -30.29 -11.88
N ALA A 470 7.05 -31.17 -12.88
CA ALA A 470 5.79 -31.74 -13.37
C ALA A 470 5.06 -32.54 -12.29
N VAL A 471 5.79 -33.33 -11.49
CA VAL A 471 5.24 -34.08 -10.36
C VAL A 471 4.70 -33.16 -9.26
N ALA A 472 5.44 -32.11 -8.91
CA ALA A 472 5.01 -31.13 -7.92
C ALA A 472 3.71 -30.43 -8.36
N ARG A 473 3.62 -30.00 -9.62
CA ARG A 473 2.39 -29.40 -10.16
C ARG A 473 1.23 -30.38 -10.18
N LYS A 474 1.47 -31.64 -10.58
CA LYS A 474 0.45 -32.70 -10.50
C LYS A 474 -0.02 -32.92 -9.07
N ALA A 475 0.88 -32.99 -8.10
CA ALA A 475 0.56 -33.17 -6.69
C ALA A 475 -0.35 -32.06 -6.16
N ALA A 476 -0.08 -30.81 -6.52
CA ALA A 476 -0.91 -29.66 -6.19
C ALA A 476 -2.27 -29.71 -6.91
N ALA A 477 -2.30 -30.06 -8.20
CA ALA A 477 -3.53 -30.15 -8.99
C ALA A 477 -4.47 -31.26 -8.49
N ASP A 478 -3.93 -32.42 -8.11
CA ASP A 478 -4.72 -33.57 -7.62
C ASP A 478 -5.46 -33.27 -6.30
N ILE A 479 -5.06 -32.21 -5.57
CA ILE A 479 -5.76 -31.72 -4.37
C ILE A 479 -6.49 -30.39 -4.59
N GLY A 480 -6.61 -29.94 -5.85
CA GLY A 480 -7.32 -28.70 -6.20
C GLY A 480 -6.56 -27.41 -5.87
N MET A 481 -5.24 -27.48 -5.68
CA MET A 481 -4.40 -26.35 -5.23
C MET A 481 -3.30 -25.99 -6.25
N GLY A 482 -3.54 -26.27 -7.54
CA GLY A 482 -2.55 -26.06 -8.61
C GLY A 482 -2.09 -24.61 -8.76
N ASP A 483 -2.95 -23.63 -8.49
CA ASP A 483 -2.65 -22.19 -8.53
C ASP A 483 -1.94 -21.69 -7.25
N LYS A 484 -1.85 -22.53 -6.21
CA LYS A 484 -1.24 -22.20 -4.92
C LYS A 484 0.22 -22.63 -4.79
N LEU A 485 0.73 -23.37 -5.78
CA LEU A 485 2.14 -23.75 -5.86
C LEU A 485 2.84 -22.89 -6.90
N LYS A 486 3.97 -22.31 -6.50
CA LYS A 486 4.93 -21.68 -7.39
C LYS A 486 6.28 -22.39 -7.30
N LEU A 487 6.93 -22.59 -8.44
CA LEU A 487 8.25 -23.20 -8.51
C LEU A 487 9.29 -22.16 -8.90
N GLN A 488 10.41 -22.13 -8.17
CA GLN A 488 11.54 -21.25 -8.48
C GLN A 488 12.86 -22.02 -8.29
N PRO A 489 13.68 -22.21 -9.32
CA PRO A 489 15.03 -22.73 -9.15
C PRO A 489 15.92 -21.60 -8.64
N ILE A 490 16.77 -21.90 -7.67
CA ILE A 490 17.72 -20.93 -7.11
C ILE A 490 19.11 -21.19 -7.70
N VAL A 491 19.70 -20.15 -8.30
CA VAL A 491 21.09 -20.15 -8.79
C VAL A 491 21.95 -19.22 -7.94
N ASN A 492 23.18 -19.64 -7.63
CA ASN A 492 24.05 -18.95 -6.66
C ASN A 492 25.53 -18.87 -7.08
N SER A 493 25.79 -18.87 -8.38
CA SER A 493 27.16 -18.74 -8.92
C SER A 493 27.45 -17.32 -9.38
N ASN A 494 28.74 -16.94 -9.48
CA ASN A 494 29.15 -15.74 -10.20
C ASN A 494 29.16 -16.03 -11.71
N PRO A 495 28.16 -15.58 -12.49
CA PRO A 495 28.13 -15.85 -13.92
C PRO A 495 29.12 -14.99 -14.73
N LEU A 496 29.76 -14.01 -14.08
CA LEU A 496 30.66 -13.06 -14.73
C LEU A 496 32.13 -13.52 -14.69
N ASP A 497 32.41 -14.61 -13.98
CA ASP A 497 33.71 -15.28 -14.05
C ASP A 497 33.83 -16.03 -15.40
N PRO A 498 34.80 -15.68 -16.27
CA PRO A 498 34.96 -16.33 -17.56
C PRO A 498 35.36 -17.80 -17.48
N THR A 499 35.85 -18.27 -16.32
CA THR A 499 36.16 -19.68 -16.09
C THR A 499 34.92 -20.51 -15.74
N ASN A 500 33.84 -19.85 -15.30
CA ASN A 500 32.58 -20.47 -15.00
C ASN A 500 31.84 -20.82 -16.31
N PRO A 501 31.47 -22.08 -16.59
CA PRO A 501 30.72 -22.45 -17.81
C PRO A 501 29.39 -21.71 -17.99
N ILE A 502 28.79 -21.20 -16.92
CA ILE A 502 27.59 -20.37 -16.96
C ILE A 502 27.80 -19.09 -17.77
N SER A 503 29.02 -18.52 -17.74
CA SER A 503 29.36 -17.26 -18.44
C SER A 503 29.21 -17.34 -19.96
N LYS A 504 29.18 -18.55 -20.53
CA LYS A 504 28.97 -18.81 -21.96
C LYS A 504 27.52 -18.57 -22.43
N GLY A 505 26.64 -18.17 -21.52
CA GLY A 505 25.27 -17.78 -21.83
C GLY A 505 24.34 -18.95 -22.15
N ARG A 506 23.14 -18.61 -22.64
CA ARG A 506 22.00 -19.53 -22.75
C ARG A 506 22.15 -20.65 -23.78
N ASP A 507 22.87 -20.40 -24.87
CA ASP A 507 23.02 -21.39 -25.95
C ASP A 507 23.89 -22.57 -25.48
N TYR A 508 24.93 -22.27 -24.70
CA TYR A 508 25.77 -23.28 -24.06
C TYR A 508 25.01 -23.98 -22.92
N ASN A 509 24.26 -23.22 -22.13
CA ASN A 509 23.58 -23.69 -20.92
C ASN A 509 22.09 -23.98 -21.16
N ASN A 510 21.76 -24.68 -22.24
CA ASN A 510 20.37 -25.00 -22.60
C ASN A 510 19.63 -25.76 -21.47
N TRP A 511 20.36 -26.57 -20.69
CA TRP A 511 19.83 -27.23 -19.50
C TRP A 511 19.10 -26.27 -18.54
N LEU A 512 19.62 -25.05 -18.34
CA LEU A 512 19.04 -24.06 -17.45
C LEU A 512 17.83 -23.37 -18.09
N VAL A 513 17.84 -23.19 -19.41
CA VAL A 513 16.66 -22.72 -20.16
C VAL A 513 15.48 -23.67 -19.95
N ARG A 514 15.71 -24.99 -20.00
CA ARG A 514 14.68 -26.02 -19.73
C ARG A 514 14.16 -25.96 -18.30
N VAL A 515 15.05 -25.78 -17.33
CA VAL A 515 14.71 -25.65 -15.90
C VAL A 515 13.85 -24.41 -15.66
N VAL A 516 14.27 -23.24 -16.17
CA VAL A 516 13.49 -22.00 -16.04
C VAL A 516 12.16 -22.13 -16.77
N ALA A 517 12.11 -22.77 -17.94
CA ALA A 517 10.86 -23.01 -18.66
C ALA A 517 9.83 -23.82 -17.83
N ALA A 518 10.27 -24.80 -17.04
CA ALA A 518 9.43 -25.59 -16.14
C ALA A 518 8.98 -24.85 -14.85
N SER A 519 9.54 -23.67 -14.59
CA SER A 519 9.37 -22.90 -13.34
C SER A 519 8.39 -21.73 -13.50
N ASP A 520 7.98 -21.10 -12.40
CA ASP A 520 7.18 -19.87 -12.41
C ASP A 520 8.07 -18.61 -12.44
N SER A 521 9.25 -18.67 -11.83
CA SER A 521 10.23 -17.58 -11.74
C SER A 521 11.66 -18.12 -11.78
N LEU A 522 12.66 -17.23 -11.87
CA LEU A 522 14.08 -17.54 -11.67
C LEU A 522 14.56 -16.87 -10.38
N ALA A 523 15.10 -17.64 -9.43
CA ALA A 523 15.57 -17.12 -8.17
C ALA A 523 17.11 -17.07 -8.09
N LEU A 524 17.64 -16.05 -7.43
CA LEU A 524 19.06 -15.70 -7.40
C LEU A 524 19.56 -15.51 -5.97
N ASP A 525 20.72 -16.10 -5.67
CA ASP A 525 21.53 -15.71 -4.52
C ASP A 525 22.75 -14.92 -5.02
N THR A 526 22.88 -13.68 -4.55
CA THR A 526 23.79 -12.65 -5.09
C THR A 526 24.67 -12.09 -3.98
N TYR A 527 25.79 -12.75 -3.70
CA TYR A 527 26.72 -12.33 -2.63
C TYR A 527 28.14 -12.05 -3.13
N HIS A 528 28.38 -12.15 -4.43
CA HIS A 528 29.70 -11.98 -5.02
C HIS A 528 30.13 -10.51 -5.10
N SER A 529 31.43 -10.27 -4.87
CA SER A 529 32.04 -8.95 -4.98
C SER A 529 32.99 -8.85 -6.18
N ASP A 530 33.38 -7.62 -6.51
CA ASP A 530 34.47 -7.34 -7.43
C ASP A 530 35.65 -6.76 -6.64
N PRO A 531 36.79 -7.46 -6.52
CA PRO A 531 37.94 -6.93 -5.79
C PRO A 531 38.53 -5.66 -6.41
N SER A 532 38.25 -5.37 -7.69
CA SER A 532 38.71 -4.14 -8.36
C SER A 532 37.86 -2.91 -8.04
N LEU A 533 36.64 -3.10 -7.53
CA LEU A 533 35.75 -2.01 -7.12
C LEU A 533 35.87 -1.73 -5.61
N PRO A 534 35.40 -0.58 -5.11
CA PRO A 534 35.16 -0.41 -3.68
C PRO A 534 34.25 -1.52 -3.14
N ASN A 535 34.50 -2.02 -1.91
CA ASN A 535 33.65 -3.06 -1.31
C ASN A 535 32.20 -2.61 -1.10
N THR A 536 31.97 -1.30 -1.03
CA THR A 536 30.65 -0.68 -0.92
C THR A 536 29.93 -0.51 -2.25
N ASP A 537 30.57 -0.77 -3.40
CA ASP A 537 29.95 -0.58 -4.70
C ASP A 537 29.02 -1.75 -5.06
N PRO A 538 27.70 -1.50 -5.27
CA PRO A 538 26.75 -2.55 -5.61
C PRO A 538 26.79 -2.98 -7.09
N GLN A 539 27.62 -2.39 -7.95
CA GLN A 539 27.61 -2.65 -9.39
C GLN A 539 27.69 -4.15 -9.74
N ARG A 540 28.51 -4.90 -9.01
CA ARG A 540 28.60 -6.36 -9.20
C ARG A 540 27.25 -7.07 -8.97
N THR A 541 26.47 -6.66 -7.98
CA THR A 541 25.11 -7.17 -7.75
C THR A 541 24.21 -6.88 -8.95
N PHE A 542 24.26 -5.66 -9.49
CA PHE A 542 23.47 -5.27 -10.66
C PHE A 542 23.85 -6.08 -11.91
N ASP A 543 25.14 -6.23 -12.18
CA ASP A 543 25.62 -6.97 -13.35
C ASP A 543 25.22 -8.44 -13.29
N ILE A 544 25.25 -9.05 -12.10
CA ILE A 544 24.82 -10.44 -11.90
C ILE A 544 23.33 -10.58 -12.15
N ILE A 545 22.49 -9.72 -11.56
CA ILE A 545 21.02 -9.77 -11.77
C ILE A 545 20.71 -9.58 -13.25
N ARG A 546 21.32 -8.59 -13.89
CA ARG A 546 21.14 -8.32 -15.32
C ARG A 546 21.55 -9.53 -16.17
N PHE A 547 22.70 -10.14 -15.91
CA PHE A 547 23.14 -11.31 -16.66
C PHE A 547 22.07 -12.42 -16.64
N TRP A 548 21.52 -12.72 -15.47
CA TRP A 548 20.49 -13.75 -15.33
C TRP A 548 19.18 -13.39 -16.03
N ILE A 549 18.78 -12.12 -15.96
CA ILE A 549 17.62 -11.58 -16.68
C ILE A 549 17.80 -11.78 -18.19
N ASP A 550 18.90 -11.24 -18.74
CA ASP A 550 19.14 -11.17 -20.19
C ASP A 550 19.32 -12.57 -20.81
N ASN A 551 19.93 -13.50 -20.08
CA ASN A 551 20.25 -14.82 -20.61
C ASN A 551 19.20 -15.89 -20.32
N PHE A 552 18.65 -15.91 -19.10
CA PHE A 552 17.98 -17.12 -18.58
C PHE A 552 16.54 -16.90 -18.11
N SER A 553 16.14 -15.68 -17.74
CA SER A 553 14.79 -15.44 -17.19
C SER A 553 13.66 -15.80 -18.17
N ALA A 554 13.90 -15.69 -19.48
CA ALA A 554 12.91 -15.89 -20.53
C ALA A 554 11.63 -15.05 -20.30
N GLY A 555 11.77 -13.81 -19.82
CA GLY A 555 10.66 -12.89 -19.54
C GLY A 555 9.90 -13.18 -18.24
N LYS A 556 10.30 -14.21 -17.47
CA LYS A 556 9.71 -14.52 -16.17
C LYS A 556 10.22 -13.59 -15.08
N ASP A 557 9.49 -13.55 -13.98
CA ASP A 557 9.90 -12.83 -12.78
C ASP A 557 11.24 -13.36 -12.25
N VAL A 558 12.08 -12.43 -11.84
CA VAL A 558 13.34 -12.69 -11.17
C VAL A 558 13.22 -12.30 -9.69
N ILE A 559 13.69 -13.20 -8.83
CA ILE A 559 13.58 -13.08 -7.38
C ILE A 559 14.99 -13.18 -6.80
N VAL A 560 15.49 -12.10 -6.19
CA VAL A 560 16.69 -12.21 -5.37
C VAL A 560 16.27 -12.79 -4.03
N THR A 561 16.61 -14.06 -3.80
CA THR A 561 16.32 -14.78 -2.55
C THR A 561 17.35 -14.53 -1.48
N GLU A 562 18.57 -14.12 -1.87
CA GLU A 562 19.62 -13.63 -0.98
C GLU A 562 20.46 -12.54 -1.65
N ASN A 563 20.64 -11.44 -0.95
CA ASN A 563 21.74 -10.51 -1.14
C ASN A 563 22.29 -10.14 0.23
N GLY A 564 23.61 -10.18 0.41
CA GLY A 564 24.20 -9.99 1.72
C GLY A 564 25.51 -9.23 1.66
N PHE A 565 25.78 -8.49 2.73
CA PHE A 565 27.05 -7.83 2.98
C PHE A 565 27.52 -8.27 4.37
N ASN A 566 28.69 -8.91 4.43
CA ASN A 566 29.21 -9.49 5.64
C ASN A 566 30.11 -8.50 6.40
N THR A 567 29.84 -8.30 7.69
CA THR A 567 30.59 -7.34 8.52
C THR A 567 31.71 -7.96 9.36
N VAL A 568 32.22 -9.14 8.98
CA VAL A 568 33.24 -9.88 9.74
C VAL A 568 34.50 -9.07 10.01
N THR A 569 34.91 -8.14 9.14
CA THR A 569 36.14 -7.36 9.34
C THR A 569 36.02 -6.37 10.50
N GLU A 570 34.80 -6.00 10.90
CA GLU A 570 34.53 -5.24 12.13
C GLU A 570 34.80 -6.08 13.38
N VAL A 571 34.47 -7.37 13.33
CA VAL A 571 34.42 -8.25 14.51
C VAL A 571 35.68 -9.09 14.66
N ILE A 572 36.28 -9.49 13.56
CA ILE A 572 37.49 -10.31 13.48
C ILE A 572 38.52 -9.54 12.63
N PRO A 573 39.27 -8.58 13.22
CA PRO A 573 40.17 -7.69 12.48
C PRO A 573 41.31 -8.39 11.75
N SER A 574 41.59 -9.66 12.07
CA SER A 574 42.56 -10.48 11.35
C SER A 574 42.05 -10.96 9.99
N ILE A 575 40.74 -10.91 9.75
CA ILE A 575 40.13 -11.21 8.44
C ILE A 575 40.03 -9.91 7.66
N THR A 576 40.67 -9.89 6.49
CA THR A 576 40.64 -8.76 5.57
C THR A 576 39.65 -9.01 4.43
N ARG A 577 39.33 -7.96 3.67
CA ARG A 577 38.56 -8.09 2.43
C ARG A 577 39.21 -9.06 1.44
N ALA A 578 40.54 -9.07 1.34
CA ALA A 578 41.28 -9.91 0.40
C ALA A 578 41.12 -11.41 0.72
N ASP A 579 40.96 -11.76 1.99
CA ASP A 579 40.70 -13.14 2.41
C ASP A 579 39.31 -13.65 1.98
N ARG A 580 38.42 -12.72 1.58
CA ARG A 580 37.02 -12.99 1.21
C ARG A 580 36.61 -12.28 -0.07
N ASP A 581 37.52 -12.18 -1.03
CA ASP A 581 37.34 -11.48 -2.32
C ASP A 581 36.20 -12.04 -3.21
N TRP A 582 35.64 -13.18 -2.84
CA TRP A 582 34.50 -13.83 -3.49
C TRP A 582 33.14 -13.45 -2.88
N LYS A 583 33.12 -12.73 -1.75
CA LYS A 583 31.91 -12.19 -1.09
C LYS A 583 31.99 -10.69 -0.83
N THR A 584 30.85 -10.01 -0.82
CA THR A 584 30.78 -8.60 -0.39
C THR A 584 31.00 -8.50 1.13
N THR A 585 32.12 -7.88 1.52
CA THR A 585 32.66 -7.92 2.90
C THR A 585 33.28 -6.58 3.31
N GLY A 586 33.11 -6.20 4.58
CA GLY A 586 33.69 -4.97 5.15
C GLY A 586 33.27 -4.70 6.59
N THR A 587 33.27 -3.43 6.98
CA THR A 587 32.83 -2.97 8.31
C THR A 587 31.31 -2.79 8.40
N ASP A 588 30.79 -2.51 9.60
CA ASP A 588 29.38 -2.12 9.77
C ASP A 588 29.04 -0.81 9.02
N THR A 589 30.01 0.11 8.88
CA THR A 589 29.85 1.36 8.12
C THR A 589 29.82 1.10 6.61
N ASP A 590 30.66 0.17 6.14
CA ASP A 590 30.65 -0.23 4.73
C ASP A 590 29.32 -0.89 4.36
N GLN A 591 28.77 -1.74 5.24
CA GLN A 591 27.45 -2.35 5.03
C GLN A 591 26.35 -1.29 4.84
N ALA A 592 26.34 -0.26 5.68
CA ALA A 592 25.38 0.83 5.58
C ALA A 592 25.54 1.62 4.26
N THR A 593 26.79 1.88 3.86
CA THR A 593 27.11 2.56 2.61
C THR A 593 26.70 1.74 1.39
N TYR A 594 26.99 0.44 1.39
CA TYR A 594 26.60 -0.49 0.34
C TYR A 594 25.08 -0.50 0.14
N TYR A 595 24.31 -0.70 1.21
CA TYR A 595 22.86 -0.74 1.09
C TYR A 595 22.29 0.60 0.66
N LYS A 596 22.84 1.74 1.13
CA LYS A 596 22.43 3.05 0.63
C LYS A 596 22.59 3.14 -0.89
N LEU A 597 23.77 2.82 -1.41
CA LEU A 597 24.06 2.87 -2.85
C LEU A 597 23.21 1.88 -3.66
N LEU A 598 22.99 0.67 -3.12
CA LEU A 598 22.16 -0.35 -3.74
C LEU A 598 20.73 0.16 -3.91
N PHE A 599 20.09 0.61 -2.82
CA PHE A 599 18.70 1.05 -2.84
C PHE A 599 18.48 2.36 -3.61
N ASP A 600 19.48 3.26 -3.66
CA ASP A 600 19.38 4.50 -4.43
C ASP A 600 19.35 4.22 -5.96
N LYS A 601 19.95 3.11 -6.42
CA LYS A 601 20.01 2.73 -7.84
C LYS A 601 18.96 1.68 -8.25
N LEU A 602 18.44 0.89 -7.31
CA LEU A 602 17.64 -0.30 -7.61
C LEU A 602 16.31 -0.01 -8.31
N ALA A 603 15.62 1.07 -7.92
CA ALA A 603 14.36 1.49 -8.53
C ALA A 603 14.55 1.85 -10.02
N GLU A 604 15.61 2.61 -10.33
CA GLU A 604 15.93 3.01 -11.71
C GLU A 604 16.29 1.79 -12.55
N ALA A 605 17.12 0.89 -12.01
CA ALA A 605 17.49 -0.34 -12.68
C ALA A 605 16.25 -1.20 -13.01
N ASN A 606 15.23 -1.18 -12.17
CA ASN A 606 14.01 -1.98 -12.33
C ASN A 606 12.85 -1.29 -13.07
N LYS A 607 13.08 -0.12 -13.68
CA LYS A 607 12.12 0.43 -14.64
C LYS A 607 11.98 -0.50 -15.86
N SER A 608 10.89 -0.34 -16.61
CA SER A 608 10.66 -1.09 -17.85
C SER A 608 11.74 -0.85 -18.91
N ASP A 609 12.25 0.38 -18.99
CA ASP A 609 13.39 0.80 -19.81
C ASP A 609 14.74 0.74 -19.07
N GLY A 610 14.72 0.35 -17.79
CA GLY A 610 15.90 0.09 -16.98
C GLY A 610 16.55 -1.25 -17.33
N ILE A 611 17.73 -1.50 -16.75
CA ILE A 611 18.56 -2.68 -17.04
C ILE A 611 17.96 -4.02 -16.59
N PHE A 612 16.90 -4.01 -15.78
CA PHE A 612 16.18 -5.20 -15.34
C PHE A 612 14.81 -5.36 -16.01
N HIS A 613 14.39 -4.41 -16.86
CA HIS A 613 13.14 -4.51 -17.63
C HIS A 613 11.89 -4.77 -16.76
N ASN A 614 11.88 -4.24 -15.53
CA ASN A 614 10.88 -4.52 -14.50
C ASN A 614 10.71 -6.00 -14.12
N GLN A 615 11.66 -6.87 -14.43
CA GLN A 615 11.56 -8.30 -14.12
C GLN A 615 11.95 -8.65 -12.68
N LEU A 616 12.66 -7.78 -11.96
CA LEU A 616 12.97 -8.02 -10.55
C LEU A 616 11.71 -7.76 -9.71
N LYS A 617 11.11 -8.80 -9.14
CA LYS A 617 9.86 -8.69 -8.36
C LYS A 617 10.03 -8.85 -6.86
N SER A 618 11.17 -9.37 -6.42
CA SER A 618 11.45 -9.55 -5.00
C SER A 618 12.94 -9.52 -4.72
N PHE A 619 13.30 -8.95 -3.57
CA PHE A 619 14.68 -8.78 -3.14
C PHE A 619 14.80 -9.03 -1.63
N ASN A 620 15.43 -10.14 -1.25
CA ASN A 620 15.55 -10.56 0.14
C ASN A 620 16.98 -10.39 0.64
N LEU A 621 17.12 -9.74 1.78
CA LEU A 621 18.43 -9.48 2.39
C LEU A 621 18.83 -10.64 3.31
N TRP A 622 20.06 -11.11 3.16
CA TRP A 622 20.75 -11.98 4.11
C TRP A 622 21.61 -11.10 5.01
N SER A 623 21.24 -10.85 6.26
CA SER A 623 20.00 -11.28 6.96
C SER A 623 19.46 -10.16 7.85
N ILE A 624 18.28 -10.37 8.45
CA ILE A 624 17.77 -9.45 9.47
C ILE A 624 18.65 -9.42 10.72
N ILE A 625 19.13 -10.58 11.18
CA ILE A 625 19.95 -10.74 12.40
C ILE A 625 21.21 -11.55 12.10
N ASP A 626 22.31 -11.24 12.80
CA ASP A 626 23.53 -12.06 12.79
C ASP A 626 23.16 -13.50 13.15
N ASN A 627 23.87 -14.49 12.58
CA ASN A 627 23.40 -15.86 12.63
C ASN A 627 23.63 -16.51 14.01
N PRO A 628 22.58 -16.83 14.80
CA PRO A 628 22.75 -17.40 16.13
C PRO A 628 23.24 -18.85 16.12
N ALA A 629 23.09 -19.56 15.00
CA ALA A 629 23.57 -20.94 14.83
C ALA A 629 25.08 -21.01 14.53
N LYS A 630 25.74 -19.86 14.32
CA LYS A 630 27.18 -19.78 14.02
C LYS A 630 27.97 -19.31 15.24
N ALA A 631 29.13 -19.93 15.47
CA ALA A 631 30.03 -19.54 16.55
C ALA A 631 30.60 -18.13 16.33
N ALA A 632 31.13 -17.49 17.39
CA ALA A 632 31.64 -16.12 17.30
C ALA A 632 32.91 -15.99 16.44
N ASN A 633 33.60 -17.10 16.17
CA ASN A 633 34.75 -17.15 15.27
C ASN A 633 34.38 -17.62 13.86
N ASP A 634 33.09 -17.87 13.58
CA ASP A 634 32.62 -18.25 12.25
C ASP A 634 32.38 -16.97 11.43
N GLU A 635 33.14 -16.82 10.34
CA GLU A 635 33.08 -15.64 9.47
C GLU A 635 31.71 -15.43 8.80
N ASP A 636 30.89 -16.47 8.63
CA ASP A 636 29.57 -16.37 8.03
C ASP A 636 28.47 -15.96 9.02
N ARG A 637 28.85 -15.62 10.26
CA ARG A 637 27.90 -15.13 11.28
C ARG A 637 27.38 -13.73 11.00
N TYR A 638 28.18 -12.84 10.41
CA TYR A 638 28.04 -11.39 10.54
C TYR A 638 27.30 -10.68 9.39
N PHE A 639 26.26 -11.30 8.84
CA PHE A 639 25.45 -10.72 7.75
C PHE A 639 24.25 -9.88 8.21
N GLY A 640 23.89 -9.95 9.50
CA GLY A 640 22.69 -9.32 10.03
C GLY A 640 22.68 -7.81 9.90
N LEU A 641 21.49 -7.22 9.92
CA LEU A 641 21.29 -5.79 10.22
C LEU A 641 21.17 -5.54 11.72
N VAL A 642 20.90 -6.59 12.51
CA VAL A 642 20.79 -6.58 13.96
C VAL A 642 21.80 -7.57 14.54
N ARG A 643 22.48 -7.17 15.62
CA ARG A 643 23.39 -8.03 16.40
C ARG A 643 22.58 -9.02 17.26
N LEU A 644 23.23 -10.07 17.77
CA LEU A 644 22.54 -11.04 18.65
C LEU A 644 22.05 -10.46 19.98
N ASP A 645 22.62 -9.35 20.44
CA ASP A 645 22.19 -8.63 21.64
C ASP A 645 21.00 -7.67 21.37
N GLY A 646 20.50 -7.63 20.13
CA GLY A 646 19.41 -6.75 19.71
C GLY A 646 19.85 -5.37 19.23
N THR A 647 21.15 -5.05 19.29
CA THR A 647 21.67 -3.77 18.79
C THR A 647 21.55 -3.70 17.28
N GLU A 648 20.91 -2.65 16.78
CA GLU A 648 20.85 -2.38 15.34
C GLU A 648 22.21 -1.87 14.82
N LYS A 649 22.69 -2.44 13.72
CA LYS A 649 23.83 -1.90 12.97
C LYS A 649 23.40 -0.63 12.22
N PRO A 650 24.33 0.27 11.82
CA PRO A 650 24.00 1.49 11.07
C PRO A 650 23.18 1.22 9.80
N ALA A 651 23.40 0.07 9.16
CA ALA A 651 22.65 -0.35 7.98
C ALA A 651 21.14 -0.55 8.23
N ALA A 652 20.71 -0.87 9.46
CA ALA A 652 19.29 -1.08 9.76
C ALA A 652 18.45 0.18 9.50
N ALA A 653 18.94 1.36 9.91
CA ALA A 653 18.27 2.63 9.65
C ALA A 653 18.23 2.94 8.14
N VAL A 654 19.35 2.74 7.44
CA VAL A 654 19.46 2.97 5.99
C VAL A 654 18.45 2.11 5.22
N VAL A 655 18.40 0.82 5.51
CA VAL A 655 17.47 -0.11 4.86
C VAL A 655 16.03 0.26 5.20
N ARG A 656 15.70 0.53 6.46
CA ARG A 656 14.34 0.95 6.87
C ARG A 656 13.88 2.20 6.13
N ASP A 657 14.74 3.20 5.98
CA ASP A 657 14.44 4.42 5.24
C ASP A 657 14.21 4.15 3.75
N ALA A 658 15.03 3.29 3.15
CA ALA A 658 14.85 2.87 1.77
C ALA A 658 13.52 2.14 1.57
N LEU A 659 13.20 1.16 2.42
CA LEU A 659 11.94 0.42 2.35
C LEU A 659 10.73 1.35 2.43
N ARG A 660 10.75 2.35 3.33
CA ARG A 660 9.69 3.37 3.41
C ARG A 660 9.56 4.18 2.12
N ARG A 661 10.67 4.58 1.49
CA ARG A 661 10.63 5.28 0.19
C ARG A 661 9.98 4.42 -0.89
N TYR A 662 10.35 3.14 -0.97
CA TYR A 662 9.80 2.22 -1.97
C TYR A 662 8.31 1.93 -1.72
N GLU A 663 7.89 1.76 -0.47
CA GLU A 663 6.49 1.49 -0.11
C GLU A 663 5.57 2.69 -0.33
N ASN A 664 6.11 3.91 -0.28
CA ASN A 664 5.38 5.14 -0.54
C ASN A 664 5.37 5.53 -2.03
N ASP A 665 6.28 4.99 -2.84
CA ASP A 665 6.33 5.25 -4.28
C ASP A 665 5.43 4.28 -5.05
N ALA A 666 4.56 4.81 -5.90
CA ALA A 666 3.50 4.01 -6.50
C ALA A 666 4.01 3.04 -7.60
N PHE A 667 5.18 3.31 -8.17
CA PHE A 667 5.85 2.39 -9.09
C PHE A 667 6.50 1.22 -8.35
N THR A 668 7.24 1.50 -7.28
CA THR A 668 8.06 0.50 -6.59
C THR A 668 7.35 -0.22 -5.43
N ARG A 669 6.26 0.33 -4.90
CA ARG A 669 5.55 -0.29 -3.76
C ARG A 669 5.07 -1.70 -4.11
N PRO A 670 5.18 -2.67 -3.19
CA PRO A 670 4.83 -4.06 -3.45
C PRO A 670 3.34 -4.32 -3.71
N TRP A 671 2.45 -3.44 -3.23
CA TRP A 671 1.00 -3.57 -3.41
C TRP A 671 0.32 -2.21 -3.60
N ASN A 672 -0.82 -2.22 -4.28
CA ASN A 672 -1.71 -1.09 -4.43
C ASN A 672 -2.90 -1.24 -3.48
N TYR A 673 -3.34 -0.14 -2.87
CA TYR A 673 -4.62 -0.12 -2.16
C TYR A 673 -5.76 -0.11 -3.17
N VAL A 674 -6.73 -1.03 -3.01
CA VAL A 674 -7.92 -1.15 -3.87
C VAL A 674 -9.18 -1.02 -3.04
N GLY A 675 -10.18 -0.33 -3.59
CA GLY A 675 -11.39 0.03 -2.85
C GLY A 675 -11.11 1.12 -1.82
N LEU A 676 -11.73 2.29 -1.97
CA LEU A 676 -11.65 3.35 -0.97
C LEU A 676 -12.18 2.81 0.35
N GLY A 677 -11.45 3.07 1.44
CA GLY A 677 -11.74 2.57 2.77
C GLY A 677 -13.24 2.59 3.09
N ASN A 678 -13.89 1.43 3.01
CA ASN A 678 -15.31 1.34 3.32
C ASN A 678 -15.44 1.69 4.80
N ASP A 679 -16.17 2.75 5.11
CA ASP A 679 -16.43 3.14 6.49
C ASP A 679 -17.30 2.06 7.12
N VAL A 680 -16.70 1.30 8.04
CA VAL A 680 -17.33 0.21 8.77
C VAL A 680 -17.46 0.57 10.24
N THR A 681 -17.38 1.85 10.61
CA THR A 681 -17.46 2.29 12.02
C THR A 681 -18.74 1.80 12.69
N GLN A 682 -19.87 1.85 11.98
CA GLN A 682 -21.17 1.37 12.45
C GLN A 682 -21.23 -0.13 12.78
N ASN A 683 -20.31 -0.92 12.23
CA ASN A 683 -20.17 -2.34 12.56
C ASN A 683 -19.63 -2.55 13.98
N PHE A 684 -19.10 -1.48 14.59
CA PHE A 684 -18.43 -1.51 15.89
C PHE A 684 -19.01 -0.47 16.87
N SER A 685 -20.08 0.24 16.50
CA SER A 685 -20.67 1.31 17.31
C SER A 685 -21.65 0.81 18.38
N ASP A 686 -22.19 -0.41 18.24
CA ASP A 686 -23.09 -1.07 19.22
C ASP A 686 -22.89 -2.60 19.21
N THR A 687 -23.27 -3.29 20.30
CA THR A 687 -23.06 -4.73 20.51
C THR A 687 -23.87 -5.67 19.59
N THR A 688 -24.62 -5.11 18.61
CA THR A 688 -25.63 -5.85 17.83
C THR A 688 -25.40 -5.85 16.31
N THR A 689 -24.40 -5.15 15.77
CA THR A 689 -24.19 -5.01 14.31
C THR A 689 -23.00 -5.80 13.74
N ILE A 690 -23.14 -6.10 12.45
CA ILE A 690 -22.48 -7.12 11.61
C ILE A 690 -20.95 -6.95 11.55
N PRO A 691 -20.17 -8.04 11.62
CA PRO A 691 -18.72 -7.97 11.73
C PRO A 691 -17.99 -7.69 10.39
N ALA A 692 -16.77 -7.16 10.46
CA ALA A 692 -15.92 -6.98 9.28
C ALA A 692 -15.10 -8.25 9.02
N SER A 693 -15.25 -8.87 7.85
CA SER A 693 -14.35 -9.93 7.40
C SER A 693 -13.09 -9.33 6.81
N LEU A 694 -11.92 -9.86 7.17
CA LEU A 694 -10.63 -9.53 6.58
C LEU A 694 -10.04 -10.77 5.91
N SER A 695 -9.74 -10.66 4.63
CA SER A 695 -9.03 -11.67 3.86
C SER A 695 -7.53 -11.45 3.89
N TYR A 696 -6.76 -12.55 3.91
CA TYR A 696 -5.31 -12.54 3.81
C TYR A 696 -4.88 -13.68 2.87
N SER A 697 -4.43 -13.34 1.66
CA SER A 697 -4.14 -14.31 0.60
C SER A 697 -2.66 -14.49 0.33
N ALA A 698 -1.88 -13.42 0.48
CA ALA A 698 -0.43 -13.39 0.34
C ALA A 698 0.13 -12.18 1.09
N GLY A 699 1.46 -12.11 1.25
CA GLY A 699 2.09 -11.00 1.95
C GLY A 699 1.94 -9.62 1.28
N ASP A 700 1.46 -9.58 0.04
CA ASP A 700 1.11 -8.39 -0.75
C ASP A 700 -0.35 -8.36 -1.21
N GLN A 701 -1.21 -9.25 -0.68
CA GLN A 701 -2.63 -9.30 -1.00
C GLN A 701 -3.44 -9.62 0.26
N PHE A 702 -3.98 -8.55 0.88
CA PHE A 702 -4.66 -8.64 2.16
C PHE A 702 -5.66 -7.49 2.37
N GLU A 703 -6.50 -7.64 3.38
CA GLU A 703 -7.37 -6.60 3.89
C GLU A 703 -6.97 -6.24 5.33
N LEU A 704 -7.20 -4.98 5.71
CA LEU A 704 -6.94 -4.48 7.05
C LEU A 704 -8.04 -3.51 7.48
N LEU A 705 -8.15 -3.29 8.79
CA LEU A 705 -8.95 -2.19 9.35
C LEU A 705 -8.01 -1.09 9.83
N ARG A 706 -8.29 0.15 9.44
CA ARG A 706 -7.63 1.33 10.01
C ARG A 706 -8.58 1.99 10.98
N TYR A 707 -8.29 1.86 12.27
CA TYR A 707 -8.91 2.66 13.32
C TYR A 707 -8.28 4.05 13.29
N SER A 708 -9.08 5.10 13.40
CA SER A 708 -8.61 6.48 13.49
C SER A 708 -9.45 7.24 14.50
N GLU A 709 -8.78 7.99 15.37
CA GLU A 709 -9.41 8.90 16.33
C GLU A 709 -8.74 10.27 16.20
N ASN A 710 -9.52 11.29 15.86
CA ASN A 710 -9.04 12.61 15.47
C ASN A 710 -8.48 13.45 16.63
N MET A 711 -8.98 13.24 17.85
CA MET A 711 -8.52 13.87 19.06
C MET A 711 -8.55 12.83 20.19
N LEU A 712 -7.39 12.29 20.55
CA LEU A 712 -7.31 11.31 21.62
C LEU A 712 -7.21 12.03 22.99
N PRO A 713 -8.17 11.85 23.92
CA PRO A 713 -8.06 12.41 25.27
C PRO A 713 -6.82 11.89 25.97
N ASN A 714 -6.19 12.75 26.78
CA ASN A 714 -5.13 12.30 27.67
C ASN A 714 -5.64 11.22 28.64
N ALA A 715 -4.98 10.08 28.67
CA ALA A 715 -5.26 8.94 29.55
C ALA A 715 -3.94 8.36 30.09
N LYS A 716 -4.00 7.66 31.22
CA LYS A 716 -2.81 6.99 31.78
C LYS A 716 -2.43 5.77 30.97
N GLN A 717 -3.44 5.11 30.40
CA GLN A 717 -3.24 3.95 29.56
C GLN A 717 -4.25 3.90 28.41
N TYR A 718 -3.77 3.44 27.26
CA TYR A 718 -4.54 3.17 26.06
C TYR A 718 -4.46 1.68 25.74
N LEU A 719 -5.56 0.96 25.95
CA LEU A 719 -5.66 -0.49 25.70
C LEU A 719 -6.52 -0.74 24.46
N PHE A 720 -5.89 -1.18 23.37
CA PHE A 720 -6.57 -1.49 22.12
C PHE A 720 -7.05 -2.94 22.11
N ASN A 721 -8.37 -3.11 22.14
CA ASN A 721 -9.02 -4.42 22.19
C ASN A 721 -9.52 -4.83 20.81
N VAL A 722 -9.25 -6.08 20.44
CA VAL A 722 -9.71 -6.71 19.19
C VAL A 722 -10.31 -8.07 19.52
N SER A 723 -11.52 -8.36 19.05
CA SER A 723 -12.17 -9.67 19.18
C SER A 723 -12.46 -10.28 17.82
N LEU A 724 -12.17 -11.56 17.66
CA LEU A 724 -12.23 -12.32 16.41
C LEU A 724 -13.22 -13.50 16.53
N ASN A 725 -13.68 -14.03 15.39
CA ASN A 725 -14.49 -15.25 15.35
C ASN A 725 -13.72 -16.54 15.56
N THR A 726 -12.42 -16.52 15.29
CA THR A 726 -11.53 -17.65 15.44
C THR A 726 -10.22 -17.20 16.05
N THR A 727 -9.40 -18.16 16.47
CA THR A 727 -8.01 -17.91 16.81
C THR A 727 -7.23 -17.53 15.56
N ALA A 728 -6.48 -16.44 15.62
CA ALA A 728 -5.66 -15.92 14.53
C ALA A 728 -4.38 -15.29 15.11
N SER A 729 -3.59 -14.62 14.27
CA SER A 729 -2.54 -13.70 14.70
C SER A 729 -2.96 -12.26 14.41
N LEU A 730 -2.48 -11.34 15.25
CA LEU A 730 -2.79 -9.91 15.21
C LEU A 730 -1.50 -9.13 15.03
N ILE A 731 -1.41 -8.33 13.97
CA ILE A 731 -0.36 -7.33 13.80
C ILE A 731 -1.02 -5.96 13.88
N LEU A 732 -0.47 -5.07 14.70
CA LEU A 732 -0.89 -3.67 14.78
C LEU A 732 0.23 -2.77 14.27
N CYS A 733 -0.12 -1.75 13.48
CA CYS A 733 0.76 -0.63 13.17
C CYS A 733 0.16 0.66 13.74
N VAL A 734 0.76 1.20 14.80
CA VAL A 734 0.32 2.45 15.42
C VAL A 734 1.04 3.61 14.75
N ASN A 735 0.27 4.59 14.27
CA ASN A 735 0.77 5.82 13.64
C ASN A 735 1.79 5.55 12.52
N GLY A 736 1.58 4.48 11.75
CA GLY A 736 2.39 4.09 10.59
C GLY A 736 3.83 3.67 10.88
N THR A 737 4.26 3.62 12.14
CA THR A 737 5.69 3.44 12.47
C THR A 737 5.96 2.40 13.56
N GLN A 738 4.98 2.10 14.41
CA GLN A 738 5.19 1.24 15.57
C GLN A 738 4.45 -0.08 15.38
N TRP A 739 5.21 -1.17 15.27
CA TRP A 739 4.67 -2.49 14.95
C TRP A 739 4.59 -3.38 16.19
N LEU A 740 3.45 -4.04 16.35
CA LEU A 740 3.19 -4.95 17.47
C LEU A 740 2.62 -6.25 16.93
N TYR A 741 3.01 -7.37 17.53
CA TYR A 741 2.53 -8.70 17.19
C TYR A 741 1.99 -9.42 18.42
N GLN A 742 0.86 -10.10 18.26
CA GLN A 742 0.28 -11.00 19.24
C GLN A 742 -0.31 -12.20 18.51
N GLU A 743 -0.03 -13.41 18.98
CA GLU A 743 -0.42 -14.63 18.28
C GLU A 743 -1.42 -15.48 19.04
N GLY A 744 -2.14 -16.32 18.29
CA GLY A 744 -2.84 -17.48 18.83
C GLY A 744 -4.00 -17.17 19.76
N LYS A 745 -4.71 -16.04 19.59
CA LYS A 745 -5.88 -15.69 20.41
C LYS A 745 -7.08 -15.32 19.55
N SER A 746 -8.27 -15.41 20.15
CA SER A 746 -9.52 -14.89 19.58
C SER A 746 -9.92 -13.54 20.19
N THR A 747 -9.28 -13.12 21.28
CA THR A 747 -9.46 -11.81 21.92
C THR A 747 -8.11 -11.27 22.36
N TYR A 748 -7.89 -9.99 22.08
CA TYR A 748 -6.66 -9.26 22.40
C TYR A 748 -6.99 -7.99 23.17
N GLY A 749 -6.10 -7.65 24.11
CA GLY A 749 -5.98 -6.31 24.69
C GLY A 749 -4.52 -5.92 24.62
N VAL A 750 -4.18 -5.02 23.70
CA VAL A 750 -2.80 -4.60 23.44
C VAL A 750 -2.58 -3.22 24.01
N ASP A 751 -1.60 -3.09 24.90
CA ASP A 751 -1.19 -1.78 25.41
C ASP A 751 -0.45 -1.02 24.30
N VAL A 752 -1.07 0.05 23.81
CA VAL A 752 -0.51 0.91 22.77
C VAL A 752 -0.01 2.24 23.33
N SER A 753 -0.01 2.42 24.66
CA SER A 753 0.17 3.72 25.30
C SER A 753 1.46 4.42 24.92
N LYS A 754 2.55 3.66 24.79
CA LYS A 754 3.88 4.16 24.40
C LYS A 754 3.88 4.83 23.02
N TYR A 755 2.92 4.51 22.16
CA TYR A 755 2.91 4.87 20.74
C TYR A 755 1.82 5.86 20.36
N MET A 756 0.90 6.16 21.29
CA MET A 756 -0.20 7.09 21.07
C MET A 756 0.23 8.53 21.38
N LYS A 757 -0.28 9.48 20.60
CA LYS A 757 -0.09 10.92 20.78
C LYS A 757 -1.32 11.51 21.47
N ALA A 758 -1.19 11.92 22.73
CA ALA A 758 -2.29 12.58 23.45
C ALA A 758 -2.65 13.92 22.79
N ASN A 759 -3.93 14.28 22.82
CA ASN A 759 -4.49 15.51 22.24
C ASN A 759 -4.17 15.70 20.75
N ALA A 760 -3.97 14.59 20.03
CA ALA A 760 -3.67 14.58 18.60
C ALA A 760 -4.42 13.43 17.90
N ALA A 761 -4.41 13.47 16.57
CA ALA A 761 -4.92 12.39 15.75
C ALA A 761 -4.03 11.15 15.88
N ASN A 762 -4.66 9.98 15.95
CA ASN A 762 -3.97 8.70 15.98
C ASN A 762 -4.61 7.71 15.02
N THR A 763 -3.78 6.83 14.46
CA THR A 763 -4.22 5.72 13.62
C THR A 763 -3.66 4.40 14.14
N ILE A 764 -4.45 3.32 14.01
CA ILE A 764 -4.02 1.95 14.28
C ILE A 764 -4.49 1.09 13.11
N ASP A 765 -3.54 0.59 12.33
CA ASP A 765 -3.82 -0.44 11.32
C ASP A 765 -3.84 -1.80 11.97
N VAL A 766 -4.88 -2.57 11.66
CA VAL A 766 -5.20 -3.86 12.24
C VAL A 766 -5.16 -4.90 11.14
N TYR A 767 -4.13 -5.73 11.16
CA TYR A 767 -3.97 -6.87 10.27
C TYR A 767 -4.29 -8.13 11.06
N VAL A 768 -5.08 -9.00 10.45
CA VAL A 768 -5.40 -10.32 11.02
C VAL A 768 -4.89 -11.39 10.07
N THR A 769 -3.97 -12.20 10.56
CA THR A 769 -3.24 -13.21 9.79
C THR A 769 -3.47 -14.59 10.38
N ASN A 770 -3.04 -15.65 9.69
CA ASN A 770 -3.15 -17.02 10.17
C ASN A 770 -1.99 -17.84 9.59
N SER A 771 -1.80 -19.06 10.11
CA SER A 771 -0.76 -19.99 9.65
C SER A 771 -1.05 -20.62 8.27
N PHE A 772 -2.25 -20.40 7.73
CA PHE A 772 -2.73 -20.95 6.46
C PHE A 772 -3.27 -19.84 5.57
N PHE A 773 -2.79 -19.74 4.33
CA PHE A 773 -3.25 -18.77 3.33
C PHE A 773 -3.84 -19.44 2.08
N PRO A 774 -4.97 -18.94 1.54
CA PRO A 774 -5.69 -17.76 1.99
C PRO A 774 -6.50 -18.02 3.27
N SER A 775 -6.66 -16.98 4.09
CA SER A 775 -7.51 -16.99 5.28
C SER A 775 -8.53 -15.88 5.22
N ASN A 776 -9.67 -16.09 5.87
CA ASN A 776 -10.70 -15.08 6.09
C ASN A 776 -11.05 -15.09 7.57
N VAL A 777 -10.83 -13.97 8.27
CA VAL A 777 -11.13 -13.85 9.69
C VAL A 777 -12.11 -12.72 9.91
N ILE A 778 -13.11 -12.97 10.75
CA ILE A 778 -14.16 -12.02 11.07
C ILE A 778 -13.77 -11.28 12.35
N VAL A 779 -13.62 -9.96 12.26
CA VAL A 779 -13.41 -9.07 13.39
C VAL A 779 -14.78 -8.68 13.97
N LYS A 780 -15.06 -9.16 15.18
CA LYS A 780 -16.33 -8.92 15.89
C LYS A 780 -16.36 -7.58 16.63
N ALA A 781 -15.22 -7.16 17.16
CA ALA A 781 -15.14 -5.94 17.95
C ALA A 781 -13.75 -5.30 17.84
N ILE A 782 -13.72 -3.97 17.78
CA ILE A 782 -12.53 -3.15 17.94
C ILE A 782 -12.87 -2.01 18.89
N GLN A 783 -12.06 -1.81 19.92
CA GLN A 783 -12.27 -0.73 20.88
C GLN A 783 -10.95 -0.25 21.49
N LEU A 784 -10.70 1.07 21.46
CA LEU A 784 -9.65 1.70 22.25
C LEU A 784 -10.20 2.12 23.62
N LYS A 785 -9.78 1.45 24.69
CA LYS A 785 -10.08 1.85 26.07
C LYS A 785 -9.06 2.87 26.55
N LYS A 786 -9.55 3.94 27.18
CA LYS A 786 -8.77 5.03 27.78
C LYS A 786 -8.95 4.90 29.30
N ILE A 787 -7.88 4.56 30.02
CA ILE A 787 -7.88 4.23 31.46
C ILE A 787 -7.15 5.32 32.24
#